data_AF-A0A948MLG6-F1
#
_entry.id   AF-A0A948MLG6-F1
#
_cell.length_a   1.000
_cell.length_b   1.000
_cell.length_c   1.000
_cell.angle_alpha   90.00
_cell.angle_beta   90.00
_cell.angle_gamma   90.00
#
_symmetry.space_group_name_H-M   'P 1'
#
loop_
_entity.id
_entity.type
_entity.pdbx_description
1 polymer ?
#
loop_
_entity_poly.entity_id
_entity_poly.type
_entity_poly.pdbx_seq_one_letter_code
_entity_poly.pdbx_strand_id
1 'polypeptide(L)'
;MIEVHKLHDLAVFIINLVKINKMSRKYFIILGLFLAVSVFVSSAGIVGAYTTTAVWTGGGDGVTWTDPGNWGNTSSNAYPGASTTDAVLISTQTPTGDIIVRATSTLPGSLSTLTLGAANTGGPTLILGNGATISASTSVILVSTSTLKLGDSTWGSGNLTFANGNDSAIPFRFGTTTTAFTAATGTVTFTGTGSNIVIATTTYYNLNLTPTSTATTVTYKFGADSFSCTSGGCTATTTVSNVLTVSPGARANFNSTTLILSGSGTVFSKANGTFIANGSVIQYTSASATNIATGTYDNLNISGAATKTLLGNTTATSTVTVASGSTLAISTYTFTATGSTWTNSGTVTEGTGGKITLASATTLADSAGTSKSSFDGDARDSVYFKVTDTSLNLLAATAETLTCTIRAVSGISDTETVTLTETGVATGIFSGGVTFGMSGTDVASQLDYQGGGTLTVTWVDKQDSDDTGTGKTGTFTGTAPGGGGSSGSVATTATTATTATTATTDTTTATTDTTTTTTDTTTTTATPAVTTGPTLDSIQTKIAAAVASISALPANPSAADLTAVQAQIAAILADIQALQGTTQGAALGLNFTTPLSYGITNSSVTDLQNALKTDSSVYPEGLVTGYFGPMTLRAVQKFQEKYGIAASGEPGYGYVGPKTRTKLNELYGQ
;
A
#
# COMPACT_ATOMS: atom_id res chain seq x y z
N MET A 1 73.82 25.86 -3.40
CA MET A 1 74.80 25.29 -2.43
C MET A 1 74.39 25.46 -0.95
N ILE A 2 73.36 26.24 -0.60
CA ILE A 2 72.85 26.35 0.78
C ILE A 2 71.92 25.18 1.18
N GLU A 3 71.33 24.46 0.21
CA GLU A 3 70.47 23.30 0.50
C GLU A 3 71.22 21.98 0.77
N VAL A 4 72.47 21.85 0.31
CA VAL A 4 73.24 20.61 0.52
C VAL A 4 73.81 20.53 1.94
N HIS A 5 74.13 21.67 2.57
CA HIS A 5 74.55 21.71 3.98
C HIS A 5 73.39 21.39 4.94
N LYS A 6 72.15 21.77 4.61
CA LYS A 6 70.97 21.42 5.42
C LYS A 6 70.60 19.94 5.36
N LEU A 7 70.89 19.27 4.24
CA LEU A 7 70.71 17.82 4.08
C LEU A 7 71.76 17.01 4.86
N HIS A 8 73.00 17.52 4.97
CA HIS A 8 74.05 16.87 5.76
C HIS A 8 73.82 17.03 7.27
N ASP A 9 73.43 18.22 7.74
CA ASP A 9 73.10 18.45 9.15
C ASP A 9 71.84 17.69 9.60
N LEU A 10 70.84 17.54 8.70
CA LEU A 10 69.66 16.71 8.96
C LEU A 10 70.02 15.22 9.03
N ALA A 11 70.94 14.74 8.20
CA ALA A 11 71.43 13.37 8.26
C ALA A 11 72.24 13.10 9.54
N VAL A 12 73.09 14.04 9.98
CA VAL A 12 73.87 13.93 11.23
C VAL A 12 72.96 14.02 12.47
N PHE A 13 71.90 14.84 12.43
CA PHE A 13 70.87 14.91 13.47
C PHE A 13 70.07 13.61 13.59
N ILE A 14 69.69 13.01 12.46
CA ILE A 14 68.99 11.71 12.40
C ILE A 14 69.90 10.57 12.89
N ILE A 15 71.19 10.57 12.57
CA ILE A 15 72.15 9.55 13.03
C ILE A 15 72.44 9.66 14.54
N ASN A 16 72.50 10.87 15.10
CA ASN A 16 72.67 11.06 16.55
C ASN A 16 71.41 10.70 17.35
N LEU A 17 70.21 10.85 16.77
CA LEU A 17 68.96 10.35 17.36
C LEU A 17 68.89 8.80 17.41
N VAL A 18 69.63 8.11 16.55
CA VAL A 18 69.69 6.63 16.52
C VAL A 18 70.54 6.05 17.66
N LYS A 19 71.47 6.83 18.25
CA LYS A 19 72.34 6.36 19.35
C LYS A 19 71.75 6.57 20.74
N ILE A 20 70.72 7.41 20.88
CA ILE A 20 70.12 7.72 22.19
C ILE A 20 68.72 7.12 22.25
N ASN A 21 68.61 6.12 23.12
CA ASN A 21 67.38 5.47 23.59
C ASN A 21 66.71 4.41 22.71
N LYS A 22 66.64 3.22 23.33
CA LYS A 22 65.77 2.09 22.99
C LYS A 22 64.31 2.53 23.00
N MET A 23 63.72 2.86 21.85
CA MET A 23 62.28 2.66 21.63
C MET A 23 61.94 2.38 20.16
N SER A 24 61.55 1.12 19.93
CA SER A 24 60.51 0.62 19.03
C SER A 24 60.47 1.09 17.55
N ARG A 25 61.03 0.25 16.68
CA ARG A 25 60.93 0.25 15.20
C ARG A 25 59.49 0.29 14.60
N LYS A 26 58.43 0.23 15.41
CA LYS A 26 57.05 0.06 14.93
C LYS A 26 56.38 1.36 14.44
N TYR A 27 56.87 2.54 14.78
CA TYR A 27 56.27 3.82 14.35
C TYR A 27 56.90 4.42 13.07
N PHE A 28 58.09 3.95 12.65
CA PHE A 28 58.77 4.49 11.47
C PHE A 28 58.27 3.93 10.12
N ILE A 29 57.76 2.69 10.11
CA ILE A 29 57.17 2.07 8.91
C ILE A 29 55.81 2.70 8.59
N ILE A 30 55.07 3.13 9.61
CA ILE A 30 53.76 3.78 9.48
C ILE A 30 53.92 5.17 8.84
N LEU A 31 54.91 5.97 9.25
CA LEU A 31 55.14 7.29 8.64
C LEU A 31 55.71 7.20 7.20
N GLY A 32 56.49 6.15 6.90
CA GLY A 32 57.02 5.88 5.55
C GLY A 32 55.96 5.39 4.56
N LEU A 33 54.97 4.61 5.02
CA LEU A 33 53.87 4.13 4.17
C LEU A 33 52.88 5.26 3.79
N PHE A 34 52.63 6.20 4.71
CA PHE A 34 51.73 7.33 4.46
C PHE A 34 52.28 8.32 3.40
N LEU A 35 53.61 8.48 3.29
CA LEU A 35 54.20 9.31 2.24
C LEU A 35 54.23 8.64 0.86
N ALA A 36 54.30 7.29 0.79
CA ALA A 36 54.38 6.56 -0.47
C ALA A 36 53.01 6.34 -1.14
N VAL A 37 51.95 6.15 -0.37
CA VAL A 37 50.57 6.00 -0.88
C VAL A 37 50.04 7.32 -1.47
N SER A 38 50.53 8.46 -0.97
CA SER A 38 50.19 9.79 -1.48
C SER A 38 50.71 10.06 -2.90
N VAL A 39 51.75 9.33 -3.35
CA VAL A 39 52.41 9.52 -4.65
C VAL A 39 51.92 8.54 -5.72
N PHE A 40 51.20 7.46 -5.34
CA PHE A 40 50.82 6.38 -6.27
C PHE A 40 49.35 6.42 -6.76
N VAL A 41 48.49 7.26 -6.19
CA VAL A 41 47.06 7.35 -6.57
C VAL A 41 46.78 8.37 -7.70
N SER A 42 47.81 9.04 -8.23
CA SER A 42 47.65 10.07 -9.27
C SER A 42 47.93 9.63 -10.71
N SER A 43 48.05 8.33 -11.03
CA SER A 43 48.29 7.92 -12.43
C SER A 43 47.98 6.45 -12.72
N ALA A 44 46.75 6.14 -13.16
CA ALA A 44 46.47 5.04 -14.11
C ALA A 44 44.99 5.05 -14.54
N GLY A 45 44.74 5.49 -15.77
CA GLY A 45 43.48 5.21 -16.47
C GLY A 45 43.58 3.90 -17.25
N ILE A 46 42.48 3.16 -17.33
CA ILE A 46 42.24 2.17 -18.39
C ILE A 46 40.91 2.51 -19.05
N VAL A 47 40.97 2.53 -20.38
CA VAL A 47 39.98 2.99 -21.34
C VAL A 47 38.92 1.92 -21.58
N GLY A 48 37.65 2.30 -21.48
CA GLY A 48 36.50 1.56 -21.98
C GLY A 48 35.35 2.53 -22.29
N ALA A 49 35.06 2.71 -23.59
CA ALA A 49 33.99 3.55 -24.16
C ALA A 49 33.95 5.02 -23.68
N TYR A 50 34.60 5.92 -24.43
CA TYR A 50 34.45 7.36 -24.23
C TYR A 50 33.02 7.80 -24.59
N THR A 51 32.21 8.09 -23.58
CA THR A 51 31.15 9.11 -23.68
C THR A 51 31.80 10.43 -23.27
N THR A 52 31.94 11.34 -24.22
CA THR A 52 32.43 12.70 -23.97
C THR A 52 31.44 13.42 -23.07
N THR A 53 31.71 13.40 -21.76
CA THR A 53 30.95 14.13 -20.75
C THR A 53 31.46 15.56 -20.73
N ALA A 54 30.70 16.50 -21.30
CA ALA A 54 31.03 17.91 -21.18
C ALA A 54 30.74 18.37 -19.74
N VAL A 55 31.81 18.71 -19.01
CA VAL A 55 31.74 19.24 -17.64
C VAL A 55 31.62 20.75 -17.73
N TRP A 56 30.61 21.33 -17.08
CA TRP A 56 30.59 22.78 -16.87
C TRP A 56 31.74 23.17 -15.95
N THR A 57 32.75 23.88 -16.47
CA THR A 57 33.93 24.36 -15.72
C THR A 57 34.02 25.90 -15.66
N GLY A 58 32.89 26.59 -15.82
CA GLY A 58 32.84 28.04 -15.88
C GLY A 58 33.07 28.71 -14.53
N GLY A 59 34.27 29.24 -14.31
CA GLY A 59 34.49 30.38 -13.42
C GLY A 59 33.91 31.66 -14.03
N GLY A 60 32.58 31.76 -14.00
CA GLY A 60 31.77 32.92 -14.38
C GLY A 60 30.58 33.00 -13.42
N ASP A 61 30.08 34.20 -13.16
CA ASP A 61 29.00 34.47 -12.22
C ASP A 61 27.80 33.52 -12.46
N GLY A 62 27.55 32.64 -11.50
CA GLY A 62 26.64 31.49 -11.60
C GLY A 62 25.16 31.84 -11.65
N VAL A 63 24.76 32.70 -12.59
CA VAL A 63 23.40 33.20 -12.72
C VAL A 63 23.09 33.36 -14.22
N THR A 64 22.11 32.58 -14.70
CA THR A 64 21.48 32.60 -16.05
C THR A 64 22.14 31.79 -17.18
N TRP A 65 21.39 30.80 -17.70
CA TRP A 65 21.44 30.47 -19.12
C TRP A 65 20.73 31.60 -19.87
N THR A 66 21.48 32.58 -20.35
CA THR A 66 21.01 33.43 -21.44
C THR A 66 21.73 32.93 -22.69
N ASP A 67 20.99 32.46 -23.69
CA ASP A 67 21.50 32.36 -25.07
C ASP A 67 20.89 33.50 -25.89
N PRO A 68 21.51 34.69 -25.92
CA PRO A 68 21.01 35.79 -26.74
C PRO A 68 21.51 35.70 -28.20
N GLY A 69 22.25 34.67 -28.62
CA GLY A 69 23.03 34.79 -29.85
C GLY A 69 23.27 33.56 -30.70
N ASN A 70 22.77 32.37 -30.37
CA ASN A 70 22.86 31.19 -31.25
C ASN A 70 24.28 30.97 -31.82
N TRP A 71 25.26 30.68 -30.96
CA TRP A 71 26.68 30.73 -31.34
C TRP A 71 27.12 29.40 -31.95
N GLY A 72 27.42 29.42 -33.25
CA GLY A 72 28.00 28.34 -34.01
C GLY A 72 29.46 28.03 -33.63
N ASN A 73 29.80 26.76 -33.79
CA ASN A 73 31.10 26.12 -33.59
C ASN A 73 32.28 26.89 -34.22
N THR A 74 33.21 27.39 -33.39
CA THR A 74 34.62 27.51 -33.77
C THR A 74 35.54 27.31 -32.55
N SER A 75 36.41 26.30 -32.65
CA SER A 75 37.57 25.96 -31.77
C SER A 75 37.33 24.98 -30.61
N SER A 76 38.36 24.16 -30.38
CA SER A 76 38.40 22.86 -29.70
C SER A 76 38.13 22.83 -28.19
N ASN A 77 37.57 23.90 -27.61
CA ASN A 77 37.19 24.00 -26.20
C ASN A 77 35.69 24.41 -26.06
N ALA A 78 34.83 23.91 -26.95
CA ALA A 78 33.47 24.41 -27.15
C ALA A 78 32.49 24.05 -26.00
N TYR A 79 32.05 25.12 -25.33
CA TYR A 79 30.84 25.29 -24.50
C TYR A 79 29.54 24.97 -25.29
N PRO A 80 28.37 24.77 -24.63
CA PRO A 80 27.22 24.10 -25.25
C PRO A 80 26.62 24.90 -26.40
N GLY A 81 27.10 24.61 -27.60
CA GLY A 81 26.49 24.83 -28.90
C GLY A 81 26.31 23.47 -29.55
N ALA A 82 25.13 23.24 -30.11
CA ALA A 82 24.61 21.96 -30.58
C ALA A 82 25.62 21.05 -31.33
N SER A 83 25.96 19.94 -30.69
CA SER A 83 26.24 18.64 -31.33
C SER A 83 25.07 17.74 -30.93
N THR A 84 24.49 17.03 -31.90
CA THR A 84 23.25 16.22 -31.77
C THR A 84 23.40 14.94 -30.92
N THR A 85 24.42 14.85 -30.05
CA THR A 85 24.87 13.54 -29.54
C THR A 85 25.48 13.52 -28.14
N ASP A 86 25.94 14.64 -27.57
CA ASP A 86 26.76 14.61 -26.35
C ASP A 86 25.96 14.65 -25.03
N ALA A 87 26.53 14.07 -23.97
CA ALA A 87 25.97 14.08 -22.62
C ALA A 87 26.48 15.29 -21.81
N VAL A 88 25.59 15.94 -21.06
CA VAL A 88 25.91 17.13 -20.23
C VAL A 88 25.93 16.75 -18.76
N LEU A 89 26.99 17.15 -18.05
CA LEU A 89 27.10 17.02 -16.59
C LEU A 89 27.17 18.40 -15.93
N ILE A 90 26.20 18.68 -15.06
CA ILE A 90 26.24 19.83 -14.15
C ILE A 90 26.70 19.29 -12.79
N SER A 91 27.85 19.72 -12.28
CA SER A 91 28.38 19.26 -10.99
C SER A 91 29.09 20.39 -10.23
N THR A 92 29.10 20.31 -8.91
CA THR A 92 29.85 21.25 -8.04
C THR A 92 31.36 21.01 -8.19
N GLN A 93 32.14 22.07 -8.39
CA GLN A 93 33.61 21.95 -8.45
C GLN A 93 34.30 22.01 -7.08
N THR A 94 33.66 22.52 -6.03
CA THR A 94 34.35 22.82 -4.76
C THR A 94 33.57 22.37 -3.53
N PRO A 95 34.24 22.15 -2.38
CA PRO A 95 33.66 21.44 -1.22
C PRO A 95 32.53 22.17 -0.46
N THR A 96 32.11 23.37 -0.88
CA THR A 96 31.27 24.25 -0.04
C THR A 96 30.21 25.09 -0.77
N GLY A 97 29.96 24.89 -2.07
CA GLY A 97 29.04 25.75 -2.84
C GLY A 97 27.91 25.00 -3.57
N ASP A 98 26.67 25.41 -3.31
CA ASP A 98 25.51 25.03 -4.13
C ASP A 98 25.56 25.78 -5.48
N ILE A 99 25.64 25.06 -6.59
CA ILE A 99 25.46 25.66 -7.92
C ILE A 99 23.97 25.75 -8.19
N ILE A 100 23.45 26.97 -8.40
CA ILE A 100 22.07 27.21 -8.84
C ILE A 100 22.08 27.59 -10.32
N VAL A 101 21.54 26.72 -11.17
CA VAL A 101 21.36 27.01 -12.60
C VAL A 101 19.91 27.43 -12.82
N ARG A 102 19.69 28.55 -13.51
CA ARG A 102 18.35 29.05 -13.88
C ARG A 102 18.20 29.01 -15.39
N ALA A 103 17.18 28.33 -15.90
CA ALA A 103 16.89 28.21 -17.33
C ALA A 103 15.43 28.61 -17.64
N THR A 104 15.24 29.54 -18.57
CA THR A 104 13.92 29.98 -19.10
C THR A 104 13.67 29.53 -20.54
N SER A 105 14.70 29.03 -21.23
CA SER A 105 14.61 28.61 -22.62
C SER A 105 14.59 27.08 -22.77
N THR A 106 14.15 26.62 -23.92
CA THR A 106 14.35 25.23 -24.38
C THR A 106 15.85 24.93 -24.43
N LEU A 107 16.27 23.77 -23.91
CA LEU A 107 17.60 23.21 -24.20
C LEU A 107 17.60 22.76 -25.68
N PRO A 108 18.28 23.46 -26.61
CA PRO A 108 18.23 23.12 -28.03
C PRO A 108 19.02 21.83 -28.32
N GLY A 109 18.51 20.99 -29.22
CA GLY A 109 19.15 19.74 -29.66
C GLY A 109 18.65 18.48 -28.93
N SER A 110 19.03 17.30 -29.44
CA SER A 110 18.79 16.01 -28.78
C SER A 110 20.02 15.66 -27.95
N LEU A 111 20.01 15.95 -26.64
CA LEU A 111 21.07 15.45 -25.75
C LEU A 111 20.84 13.95 -25.53
N SER A 112 21.92 13.17 -25.45
CA SER A 112 21.79 11.75 -25.06
C SER A 112 21.38 11.64 -23.59
N THR A 113 21.98 12.46 -22.72
CA THR A 113 21.73 12.43 -21.27
C THR A 113 22.10 13.78 -20.62
N LEU A 114 21.28 14.28 -19.70
CA LEU A 114 21.59 15.39 -18.80
C LEU A 114 21.71 14.85 -17.36
N THR A 115 22.89 14.95 -16.76
CA THR A 115 23.16 14.50 -15.40
C THR A 115 23.37 15.69 -14.47
N LEU A 116 22.68 15.72 -13.33
CA LEU A 116 22.85 16.70 -12.25
C LEU A 116 23.55 16.05 -11.06
N GLY A 117 24.77 16.50 -10.75
CA GLY A 117 25.59 16.05 -9.63
C GLY A 117 26.70 15.08 -10.02
N ALA A 118 27.66 14.87 -9.11
CA ALA A 118 28.68 13.83 -9.20
C ALA A 118 28.55 12.87 -8.01
N ALA A 119 29.04 11.63 -8.12
CA ALA A 119 28.71 10.54 -7.20
C ALA A 119 28.99 10.82 -5.70
N ASN A 120 29.94 11.70 -5.35
CA ASN A 120 30.46 11.82 -3.97
C ASN A 120 30.55 13.26 -3.40
N THR A 121 30.04 14.28 -4.11
CA THR A 121 30.09 15.68 -3.66
C THR A 121 28.68 16.29 -3.69
N GLY A 122 28.44 17.35 -2.90
CA GLY A 122 27.16 18.06 -2.87
C GLY A 122 26.60 18.30 -4.28
N GLY A 123 25.30 18.12 -4.47
CA GLY A 123 24.65 18.19 -5.77
C GLY A 123 24.18 19.60 -6.12
N PRO A 124 24.24 20.01 -7.40
CA PRO A 124 23.71 21.29 -7.85
C PRO A 124 22.17 21.32 -7.79
N THR A 125 21.61 22.53 -7.80
CA THR A 125 20.19 22.79 -8.01
C THR A 125 19.95 23.39 -9.40
N LEU A 126 19.14 22.72 -10.24
CA LEU A 126 18.64 23.28 -11.50
C LEU A 126 17.20 23.76 -11.31
N ILE A 127 16.97 25.04 -11.59
CA ILE A 127 15.65 25.70 -11.56
C ILE A 127 15.21 25.98 -12.99
N LEU A 128 14.12 25.34 -13.41
CA LEU A 128 13.47 25.57 -14.70
C LEU A 128 12.35 26.59 -14.54
N GLY A 129 12.49 27.77 -15.14
CA GLY A 129 11.46 28.81 -15.17
C GLY A 129 10.34 28.50 -16.17
N ASN A 130 9.37 29.41 -16.25
CA ASN A 130 8.24 29.29 -17.17
C ASN A 130 8.71 29.14 -18.64
N GLY A 131 8.13 28.19 -19.37
CA GLY A 131 8.43 27.93 -20.77
C GLY A 131 9.67 27.06 -21.05
N ALA A 132 10.41 26.63 -20.02
CA ALA A 132 11.52 25.70 -20.22
C ALA A 132 11.06 24.38 -20.86
N THR A 133 11.88 23.82 -21.75
CA THR A 133 11.61 22.52 -22.39
C THR A 133 12.92 21.74 -22.49
N ILE A 134 12.90 20.48 -22.07
CA ILE A 134 14.01 19.55 -22.31
C ILE A 134 13.63 18.73 -23.55
N SER A 135 14.39 18.91 -24.63
CA SER A 135 14.06 18.42 -25.96
C SER A 135 13.92 16.89 -26.05
N ALA A 136 13.25 16.45 -27.12
CA ALA A 136 13.04 15.05 -27.47
C ALA A 136 14.32 14.23 -27.40
N SER A 137 14.23 13.08 -26.73
CA SER A 137 15.28 12.07 -26.55
C SER A 137 16.30 12.32 -25.44
N THR A 138 16.18 13.40 -24.67
CA THR A 138 17.06 13.61 -23.50
C THR A 138 16.59 12.82 -22.29
N SER A 139 17.48 11.99 -21.73
CA SER A 139 17.26 11.37 -20.41
C SER A 139 17.86 12.25 -19.31
N VAL A 140 17.05 12.68 -18.34
CA VAL A 140 17.49 13.47 -17.18
C VAL A 140 17.76 12.56 -15.99
N ILE A 141 18.92 12.74 -15.36
CA ILE A 141 19.41 11.93 -14.24
C ILE A 141 19.80 12.85 -13.10
N LEU A 142 19.23 12.62 -11.93
CA LEU A 142 19.70 13.25 -10.69
C LEU A 142 20.66 12.29 -9.99
N VAL A 143 21.81 12.75 -9.48
CA VAL A 143 22.73 11.95 -8.65
C VAL A 143 23.24 12.77 -7.45
N SER A 144 23.70 12.08 -6.40
CA SER A 144 24.11 12.70 -5.13
C SER A 144 22.98 13.53 -4.51
N THR A 145 23.24 14.71 -3.92
CA THR A 145 22.20 15.55 -3.30
C THR A 145 21.59 16.57 -4.27
N SER A 146 21.60 16.28 -5.58
CA SER A 146 21.16 17.25 -6.59
C SER A 146 19.64 17.44 -6.60
N THR A 147 19.23 18.65 -6.98
CA THR A 147 17.81 19.03 -7.01
C THR A 147 17.41 19.55 -8.38
N LEU A 148 16.29 19.06 -8.91
CA LEU A 148 15.60 19.66 -10.05
C LEU A 148 14.31 20.33 -9.56
N LYS A 149 14.13 21.61 -9.86
CA LYS A 149 13.00 22.43 -9.42
C LYS A 149 12.29 23.09 -10.61
N LEU A 150 10.96 23.06 -10.65
CA LEU A 150 10.17 23.76 -11.67
C LEU A 150 9.75 25.15 -11.21
N GLY A 151 10.71 26.07 -11.17
CA GLY A 151 10.45 27.47 -10.86
C GLY A 151 10.67 27.83 -9.40
N ASP A 152 10.61 29.11 -9.08
CA ASP A 152 10.75 29.65 -7.73
C ASP A 152 10.02 31.00 -7.60
N SER A 153 10.16 31.66 -6.45
CA SER A 153 9.57 32.98 -6.19
C SER A 153 10.00 34.06 -7.20
N THR A 154 11.05 33.81 -7.98
CA THR A 154 11.63 34.75 -8.92
C THR A 154 11.29 34.38 -10.38
N TRP A 155 11.12 33.10 -10.73
CA TRP A 155 11.04 32.62 -12.14
C TRP A 155 9.68 31.99 -12.51
N GLY A 156 8.67 32.11 -11.66
CA GLY A 156 7.29 31.65 -11.92
C GLY A 156 7.19 30.13 -12.02
N SER A 157 5.99 29.59 -12.31
CA SER A 157 5.79 28.15 -12.50
C SER A 157 6.52 27.65 -13.75
N GLY A 158 7.38 26.65 -13.61
CA GLY A 158 8.08 26.02 -14.74
C GLY A 158 7.22 24.98 -15.46
N ASN A 159 7.36 24.89 -16.78
CA ASN A 159 6.88 23.73 -17.53
C ASN A 159 8.08 22.83 -17.84
N LEU A 160 7.85 21.53 -17.91
CA LEU A 160 8.87 20.55 -18.28
C LEU A 160 8.24 19.49 -19.17
N THR A 161 8.63 19.48 -20.43
CA THR A 161 8.23 18.44 -21.37
C THR A 161 9.37 17.46 -21.54
N PHE A 162 9.06 16.17 -21.46
CA PHE A 162 9.92 15.04 -21.77
C PHE A 162 9.37 14.33 -23.00
N ALA A 163 10.01 14.53 -24.16
CA ALA A 163 9.59 13.89 -25.40
C ALA A 163 10.46 12.66 -25.70
N ASN A 164 9.86 11.55 -26.15
CA ASN A 164 10.60 10.34 -26.49
C ASN A 164 10.08 9.60 -27.72
N GLY A 165 10.98 9.26 -28.65
CA GLY A 165 10.65 8.49 -29.85
C GLY A 165 10.80 6.97 -29.71
N ASN A 166 11.42 6.48 -28.63
CA ASN A 166 11.87 5.10 -28.50
C ASN A 166 10.97 4.28 -27.57
N ASP A 167 10.92 2.96 -27.81
CA ASP A 167 10.27 2.00 -26.92
C ASP A 167 11.02 1.84 -25.60
N SER A 168 10.28 1.76 -24.49
CA SER A 168 10.80 1.57 -23.12
C SER A 168 11.74 2.68 -22.64
N ALA A 169 11.52 3.91 -23.08
CA ALA A 169 12.40 5.01 -22.73
C ALA A 169 12.17 5.54 -21.30
N ILE A 170 13.25 6.06 -20.69
CA ILE A 170 13.27 6.54 -19.31
C ILE A 170 13.75 8.00 -19.29
N PRO A 171 12.86 8.95 -19.67
CA PRO A 171 13.25 10.34 -19.83
C PRO A 171 13.63 11.06 -18.53
N PHE A 172 13.26 10.53 -17.38
CA PHE A 172 13.59 11.09 -16.07
C PHE A 172 13.85 9.99 -15.04
N ARG A 173 14.98 10.05 -14.33
CA ARG A 173 15.37 9.06 -13.32
C ARG A 173 16.12 9.66 -12.12
N PHE A 174 15.92 9.03 -10.96
CA PHE A 174 16.67 9.30 -9.74
C PHE A 174 17.82 8.29 -9.60
N GLY A 175 19.05 8.77 -9.57
CA GLY A 175 20.26 7.95 -9.47
C GLY A 175 20.67 7.61 -8.03
N THR A 176 20.24 8.40 -7.03
CA THR A 176 20.46 8.15 -5.59
C THR A 176 19.23 8.54 -4.75
N THR A 177 19.11 7.99 -3.54
CA THR A 177 18.04 8.29 -2.56
C THR A 177 18.04 9.71 -2.02
N THR A 178 19.14 10.43 -2.21
CA THR A 178 19.37 11.78 -1.68
C THR A 178 19.03 12.89 -2.68
N THR A 179 18.58 12.53 -3.88
CA THR A 179 18.17 13.49 -4.92
C THR A 179 16.75 13.98 -4.69
N ALA A 180 16.46 15.20 -5.13
CA ALA A 180 15.13 15.80 -4.97
C ALA A 180 14.57 16.33 -6.30
N PHE A 181 13.27 16.09 -6.50
CA PHE A 181 12.48 16.78 -7.51
C PHE A 181 11.42 17.65 -6.81
N THR A 182 11.40 18.93 -7.12
CA THR A 182 10.45 19.89 -6.55
C THR A 182 9.57 20.46 -7.66
N ALA A 183 8.34 19.97 -7.75
CA ALA A 183 7.43 20.30 -8.86
C ALA A 183 6.92 21.76 -8.87
N ALA A 184 7.06 22.52 -7.77
CA ALA A 184 6.40 23.82 -7.56
C ALA A 184 4.94 23.82 -8.08
N THR A 185 4.43 24.91 -8.66
CA THR A 185 3.10 24.93 -9.33
C THR A 185 3.19 24.63 -10.84
N GLY A 186 4.26 23.94 -11.26
CA GLY A 186 4.58 23.68 -12.65
C GLY A 186 3.84 22.49 -13.29
N THR A 187 4.03 22.32 -14.59
CA THR A 187 3.46 21.20 -15.37
C THR A 187 4.55 20.33 -15.97
N VAL A 188 4.53 19.03 -15.64
CA VAL A 188 5.36 18.02 -16.30
C VAL A 188 4.55 17.29 -17.35
N THR A 189 5.06 17.22 -18.58
CA THR A 189 4.43 16.51 -19.70
C THR A 189 5.36 15.40 -20.18
N PHE A 190 4.91 14.15 -20.15
CA PHE A 190 5.57 13.05 -20.85
C PHE A 190 4.88 12.84 -22.19
N THR A 191 5.65 12.86 -23.27
CA THR A 191 5.16 12.70 -24.64
C THR A 191 6.03 11.75 -25.45
N GLY A 192 5.44 11.07 -26.44
CA GLY A 192 6.21 10.19 -27.30
C GLY A 192 5.41 9.29 -28.23
N THR A 193 6.13 8.54 -29.06
CA THR A 193 5.60 7.51 -29.99
C THR A 193 5.85 6.08 -29.53
N GLY A 194 6.70 5.86 -28.53
CA GLY A 194 7.11 4.53 -28.08
C GLY A 194 5.97 3.75 -27.42
N SER A 195 6.01 2.42 -27.51
CA SER A 195 5.03 1.50 -26.93
C SER A 195 4.94 1.63 -25.40
N ASN A 196 6.04 2.00 -24.75
CA ASN A 196 6.16 2.12 -23.31
C ASN A 196 7.10 3.28 -22.91
N ILE A 197 6.64 4.19 -22.04
CA ILE A 197 7.43 5.28 -21.46
C ILE A 197 7.43 5.11 -19.95
N VAL A 198 8.62 5.00 -19.36
CA VAL A 198 8.77 4.79 -17.91
C VAL A 198 8.83 6.14 -17.21
N ILE A 199 8.01 6.30 -16.18
CA ILE A 199 7.88 7.53 -15.39
C ILE A 199 8.34 7.26 -13.97
N ALA A 200 9.26 8.11 -13.48
CA ALA A 200 9.71 8.06 -12.10
C ALA A 200 8.57 8.36 -11.12
N THR A 201 8.51 7.60 -10.04
CA THR A 201 7.52 7.78 -8.96
C THR A 201 7.96 8.86 -7.99
N THR A 202 7.29 10.01 -8.05
CA THR A 202 7.58 11.19 -7.23
C THR A 202 6.34 12.08 -7.10
N THR A 203 6.51 13.28 -6.57
CA THR A 203 5.45 14.29 -6.50
C THR A 203 5.48 15.21 -7.71
N TYR A 204 4.35 15.32 -8.39
CA TYR A 204 4.07 16.25 -9.47
C TYR A 204 2.97 17.22 -9.05
N TYR A 205 2.99 18.45 -9.56
CA TYR A 205 1.87 19.37 -9.38
C TYR A 205 0.83 19.15 -10.47
N ASN A 206 1.15 19.49 -11.72
CA ASN A 206 0.43 18.99 -12.89
C ASN A 206 1.26 17.91 -13.61
N LEU A 207 0.60 16.83 -14.02
CA LEU A 207 1.21 15.74 -14.78
C LEU A 207 0.36 15.44 -16.03
N ASN A 208 0.96 15.55 -17.21
CA ASN A 208 0.30 15.26 -18.48
C ASN A 208 0.96 14.06 -19.17
N LEU A 209 0.16 13.11 -19.61
CA LEU A 209 0.58 11.94 -20.39
C LEU A 209 -0.02 12.09 -21.79
N THR A 210 0.81 12.47 -22.77
CA THR A 210 0.32 12.93 -24.08
C THR A 210 1.11 12.31 -25.22
N PRO A 211 0.62 11.27 -25.90
CA PRO A 211 1.28 10.71 -27.08
C PRO A 211 1.44 11.78 -28.16
N THR A 212 2.46 11.66 -29.01
CA THR A 212 2.64 12.57 -30.17
C THR A 212 1.70 12.24 -31.33
N SER A 213 1.07 11.06 -31.31
CA SER A 213 0.08 10.62 -32.29
C SER A 213 -1.02 9.82 -31.59
N THR A 214 -2.27 10.02 -31.99
CA THR A 214 -3.42 9.23 -31.53
C THR A 214 -3.64 7.95 -32.35
N ALA A 215 -2.84 7.72 -33.39
CA ALA A 215 -2.96 6.53 -34.24
C ALA A 215 -2.52 5.24 -33.54
N THR A 216 -1.68 5.35 -32.51
CA THR A 216 -1.18 4.23 -31.71
C THR A 216 -1.33 4.55 -30.22
N THR A 217 -1.62 3.53 -29.41
CA THR A 217 -1.69 3.72 -27.96
C THR A 217 -0.30 3.66 -27.33
N VAL A 218 0.02 4.61 -26.47
CA VAL A 218 1.29 4.66 -25.72
C VAL A 218 1.04 4.35 -24.26
N THR A 219 1.77 3.38 -23.70
CA THR A 219 1.67 3.06 -22.26
C THR A 219 2.69 3.89 -21.48
N TYR A 220 2.23 4.56 -20.43
CA TYR A 220 3.06 5.29 -19.49
C TYR A 220 3.10 4.50 -18.18
N LYS A 221 4.23 3.86 -17.90
CA LYS A 221 4.41 2.95 -16.79
C LYS A 221 5.10 3.65 -15.62
N PHE A 222 4.51 3.58 -14.43
CA PHE A 222 5.11 4.04 -13.18
C PHE A 222 5.71 2.87 -12.40
N GLY A 223 6.73 3.15 -11.58
CA GLY A 223 7.33 2.19 -10.67
C GLY A 223 8.67 1.62 -11.15
N ALA A 224 9.38 0.97 -10.23
CA ALA A 224 10.74 0.50 -10.42
C ALA A 224 10.81 -0.70 -11.37
N ASP A 225 11.12 -0.46 -12.64
CA ASP A 225 12.01 -1.39 -13.34
C ASP A 225 13.46 -1.15 -12.89
N SER A 226 14.34 -2.13 -13.10
CA SER A 226 15.77 -2.05 -12.76
C SER A 226 16.53 -0.89 -13.43
N PHE A 227 15.85 -0.09 -14.27
CA PHE A 227 16.41 1.00 -15.06
C PHE A 227 15.91 2.41 -14.66
N SER A 228 14.76 2.53 -13.98
CA SER A 228 14.22 3.81 -13.46
C SER A 228 14.87 4.25 -12.14
N CYS A 229 15.42 3.31 -11.37
CA CYS A 229 16.13 3.60 -10.12
C CYS A 229 17.27 2.62 -9.86
N THR A 230 18.50 3.12 -9.79
CA THR A 230 19.71 2.30 -9.65
C THR A 230 20.06 1.98 -8.18
N SER A 231 19.47 2.68 -7.21
CA SER A 231 19.85 2.58 -5.79
C SER A 231 18.74 2.92 -4.78
N GLY A 232 17.45 2.71 -5.14
CA GLY A 232 16.33 2.85 -4.19
C GLY A 232 15.75 4.25 -3.99
N GLY A 233 16.04 5.22 -4.87
CA GLY A 233 15.51 6.60 -4.77
C GLY A 233 14.07 6.83 -5.26
N CYS A 234 13.44 5.81 -5.85
CA CYS A 234 12.04 5.87 -6.30
C CYS A 234 11.13 5.44 -5.15
N THR A 235 10.04 6.15 -4.95
CA THR A 235 9.02 5.73 -3.98
C THR A 235 8.07 4.71 -4.62
N ALA A 236 7.32 3.93 -3.84
CA ALA A 236 6.20 3.15 -4.37
C ALA A 236 4.96 4.02 -4.66
N THR A 237 5.11 5.34 -4.72
CA THR A 237 4.01 6.30 -4.67
C THR A 237 4.23 7.48 -5.61
N THR A 238 3.33 7.66 -6.56
CA THR A 238 3.24 8.90 -7.32
C THR A 238 2.22 9.80 -6.64
N THR A 239 2.57 11.05 -6.35
CA THR A 239 1.62 12.06 -5.86
C THR A 239 1.37 13.10 -6.94
N VAL A 240 0.11 13.43 -7.20
CA VAL A 240 -0.28 14.55 -8.07
C VAL A 240 -1.11 15.53 -7.26
N SER A 241 -0.55 16.71 -7.00
CA SER A 241 -1.13 17.71 -6.10
C SER A 241 -2.03 18.74 -6.76
N ASN A 242 -2.18 18.70 -8.09
CA ASN A 242 -3.21 19.44 -8.81
C ASN A 242 -3.98 18.57 -9.80
N VAL A 243 -3.46 18.34 -11.02
CA VAL A 243 -4.18 17.58 -12.06
C VAL A 243 -3.28 16.58 -12.79
N LEU A 244 -3.73 15.33 -12.87
CA LEU A 244 -3.22 14.29 -13.77
C LEU A 244 -4.10 14.23 -15.02
N THR A 245 -3.52 14.49 -16.19
CA THR A 245 -4.21 14.37 -17.48
C THR A 245 -3.67 13.19 -18.27
N VAL A 246 -4.56 12.27 -18.66
CA VAL A 246 -4.29 11.16 -19.57
C VAL A 246 -4.99 11.48 -20.89
N SER A 247 -4.21 11.95 -21.85
CA SER A 247 -4.71 12.42 -23.15
C SER A 247 -5.15 11.26 -24.05
N PRO A 248 -5.87 11.53 -25.16
CA PRO A 248 -6.28 10.49 -26.10
C PRO A 248 -5.09 9.65 -26.58
N GLY A 249 -5.26 8.32 -26.60
CA GLY A 249 -4.20 7.38 -26.96
C GLY A 249 -3.17 7.10 -25.86
N ALA A 250 -3.17 7.81 -24.72
CA ALA A 250 -2.34 7.44 -23.58
C ALA A 250 -2.99 6.34 -22.74
N ARG A 251 -2.16 5.44 -22.20
CA ARG A 251 -2.54 4.43 -21.21
C ARG A 251 -1.69 4.61 -19.96
N ALA A 252 -2.27 5.08 -18.86
CA ALA A 252 -1.57 5.19 -17.59
C ALA A 252 -1.55 3.83 -16.87
N ASN A 253 -0.35 3.31 -16.54
CA ASN A 253 -0.16 2.05 -15.83
C ASN A 253 0.68 2.29 -14.57
N PHE A 254 0.07 2.18 -13.40
CA PHE A 254 0.79 2.39 -12.14
C PHE A 254 1.45 1.11 -11.60
N ASN A 255 1.40 -0.03 -12.30
CA ASN A 255 2.21 -1.22 -12.00
C ASN A 255 2.21 -1.64 -10.52
N SER A 256 1.01 -1.80 -9.92
CA SER A 256 0.81 -2.09 -8.49
C SER A 256 1.37 -1.06 -7.49
N THR A 257 1.76 0.13 -7.95
CA THR A 257 2.14 1.25 -7.09
C THR A 257 0.94 2.10 -6.69
N THR A 258 1.16 3.03 -5.77
CA THR A 258 0.12 3.96 -5.29
C THR A 258 0.13 5.25 -6.11
N LEU A 259 -1.04 5.72 -6.53
CA LEU A 259 -1.27 7.10 -6.98
C LEU A 259 -2.04 7.86 -5.90
N ILE A 260 -1.46 8.94 -5.37
CA ILE A 260 -2.11 9.89 -4.48
C ILE A 260 -2.55 11.10 -5.29
N LEU A 261 -3.85 11.41 -5.24
CA LEU A 261 -4.47 12.58 -5.83
C LEU A 261 -4.88 13.54 -4.71
N SER A 262 -4.11 14.63 -4.54
CA SER A 262 -4.28 15.58 -3.43
C SER A 262 -4.76 16.98 -3.85
N GLY A 263 -4.99 17.20 -5.16
CA GLY A 263 -5.52 18.45 -5.71
C GLY A 263 -7.02 18.68 -5.42
N SER A 264 -7.66 19.61 -6.16
CA SER A 264 -9.10 19.90 -6.02
C SER A 264 -9.84 19.77 -7.36
N GLY A 265 -11.16 19.60 -7.34
CA GLY A 265 -11.95 19.43 -8.56
C GLY A 265 -11.64 18.13 -9.30
N THR A 266 -11.51 18.16 -10.62
CA THR A 266 -11.19 16.97 -11.42
C THR A 266 -9.68 16.72 -11.47
N VAL A 267 -9.15 16.13 -10.39
CA VAL A 267 -7.73 15.84 -10.19
C VAL A 267 -7.19 14.72 -11.09
N PHE A 268 -8.06 13.84 -11.58
CA PHE A 268 -7.72 12.81 -12.54
C PHE A 268 -8.58 12.97 -13.78
N SER A 269 -8.01 13.53 -14.84
CA SER A 269 -8.67 13.72 -16.13
C SER A 269 -8.23 12.62 -17.08
N LYS A 270 -9.16 11.71 -17.44
CA LYS A 270 -8.88 10.64 -18.40
C LYS A 270 -9.13 11.04 -19.85
N ALA A 271 -9.31 12.33 -20.19
CA ALA A 271 -9.52 12.92 -21.53
C ALA A 271 -9.49 11.97 -22.77
N ASN A 272 -10.38 10.98 -22.86
CA ASN A 272 -10.36 9.84 -23.80
C ASN A 272 -9.08 8.96 -23.82
N GLY A 273 -8.16 9.14 -22.88
CA GLY A 273 -7.13 8.17 -22.53
C GLY A 273 -7.62 7.08 -21.58
N THR A 274 -6.77 6.08 -21.34
CA THR A 274 -7.11 4.89 -20.57
C THR A 274 -6.27 4.83 -19.29
N PHE A 275 -6.88 4.33 -18.22
CA PHE A 275 -6.17 3.89 -17.03
C PHE A 275 -6.18 2.36 -16.99
N ILE A 276 -5.04 1.75 -16.71
CA ILE A 276 -4.90 0.30 -16.58
C ILE A 276 -4.96 -0.05 -15.10
N ALA A 277 -6.06 -0.69 -14.71
CA ALA A 277 -6.20 -1.35 -13.42
C ALA A 277 -5.32 -2.62 -13.42
N ASN A 278 -4.15 -2.51 -12.79
CA ASN A 278 -3.18 -3.60 -12.63
C ASN A 278 -2.56 -3.54 -11.22
N GLY A 279 -3.37 -3.86 -10.21
CA GLY A 279 -3.01 -3.94 -8.80
C GLY A 279 -2.76 -2.59 -8.10
N SER A 280 -2.92 -1.46 -8.79
CA SER A 280 -2.56 -0.15 -8.24
C SER A 280 -3.57 0.36 -7.20
N VAL A 281 -3.08 1.18 -6.28
CA VAL A 281 -3.92 1.87 -5.27
C VAL A 281 -4.12 3.32 -5.66
N ILE A 282 -5.36 3.72 -5.93
CA ILE A 282 -5.71 5.11 -6.25
C ILE A 282 -6.34 5.76 -5.03
N GLN A 283 -5.67 6.78 -4.49
CA GLN A 283 -6.08 7.48 -3.28
C GLN A 283 -6.50 8.91 -3.59
N TYR A 284 -7.76 9.24 -3.33
CA TYR A 284 -8.21 10.63 -3.30
C TYR A 284 -8.08 11.13 -1.86
N THR A 285 -7.15 12.05 -1.62
CA THR A 285 -6.71 12.45 -0.25
C THR A 285 -6.99 13.92 0.08
N SER A 286 -7.49 14.68 -0.90
CA SER A 286 -7.68 16.12 -0.75
C SER A 286 -8.63 16.49 0.38
N ALA A 287 -8.29 17.55 1.11
CA ALA A 287 -9.20 18.23 2.03
C ALA A 287 -10.26 19.07 1.28
N SER A 288 -10.10 19.28 -0.02
CA SER A 288 -11.10 19.92 -0.88
C SER A 288 -11.94 18.90 -1.62
N ALA A 289 -13.09 19.33 -2.14
CA ALA A 289 -13.94 18.48 -2.96
C ALA A 289 -13.20 18.06 -4.24
N THR A 290 -13.33 16.78 -4.61
CA THR A 290 -12.76 16.28 -5.87
C THR A 290 -13.74 15.38 -6.60
N ASN A 291 -13.55 15.29 -7.90
CA ASN A 291 -14.28 14.40 -8.77
C ASN A 291 -13.47 13.12 -9.02
N ILE A 292 -14.13 11.97 -8.95
CA ILE A 292 -13.58 10.67 -9.27
C ILE A 292 -13.90 10.37 -10.72
N ALA A 293 -12.85 10.17 -11.53
CA ALA A 293 -13.00 9.83 -12.94
C ALA A 293 -13.69 8.47 -13.12
N THR A 294 -14.47 8.34 -14.21
CA THR A 294 -15.16 7.09 -14.55
C THR A 294 -14.16 5.96 -14.88
N GLY A 295 -14.62 4.72 -14.77
CA GLY A 295 -13.89 3.53 -15.22
C GLY A 295 -13.55 2.55 -14.10
N THR A 296 -12.65 1.61 -14.41
CA THR A 296 -12.27 0.51 -13.51
C THR A 296 -11.05 0.87 -12.68
N TYR A 297 -11.12 0.57 -11.38
CA TYR A 297 -10.05 0.65 -10.38
C TYR A 297 -9.85 -0.72 -9.74
N ASP A 298 -8.62 -1.07 -9.34
CA ASP A 298 -8.43 -2.26 -8.49
C ASP A 298 -8.72 -1.90 -7.04
N ASN A 299 -7.96 -0.94 -6.53
CA ASN A 299 -8.04 -0.47 -5.15
C ASN A 299 -8.36 1.03 -5.17
N LEU A 300 -9.53 1.41 -4.66
CA LEU A 300 -9.97 2.80 -4.56
C LEU A 300 -10.05 3.22 -3.09
N ASN A 301 -9.22 4.19 -2.69
CA ASN A 301 -9.23 4.75 -1.34
C ASN A 301 -9.75 6.19 -1.34
N ILE A 302 -10.78 6.44 -0.55
CA ILE A 302 -11.43 7.72 -0.37
C ILE A 302 -11.07 8.25 1.02
N SER A 303 -10.35 9.37 1.06
CA SER A 303 -9.91 10.00 2.30
C SER A 303 -9.96 11.53 2.21
N GLY A 304 -9.74 12.21 3.34
CA GLY A 304 -9.79 13.66 3.45
C GLY A 304 -11.21 14.20 3.65
N ALA A 305 -11.30 15.34 4.35
CA ALA A 305 -12.53 15.84 4.95
C ALA A 305 -13.68 16.26 3.99
N ALA A 306 -13.45 16.22 2.68
CA ALA A 306 -14.41 16.72 1.68
C ALA A 306 -14.96 15.62 0.78
N THR A 307 -16.11 15.91 0.16
CA THR A 307 -16.80 14.99 -0.74
C THR A 307 -15.99 14.63 -1.98
N LYS A 308 -16.02 13.34 -2.31
CA LYS A 308 -15.44 12.73 -3.51
C LYS A 308 -16.58 12.23 -4.39
N THR A 309 -16.83 12.92 -5.51
CA THR A 309 -18.04 12.70 -6.33
C THR A 309 -17.71 11.92 -7.58
N LEU A 310 -18.43 10.84 -7.87
CA LEU A 310 -18.29 10.12 -9.15
C LEU A 310 -18.72 11.00 -10.33
N LEU A 311 -17.99 10.92 -11.44
CA LEU A 311 -18.37 11.55 -12.72
C LEU A 311 -19.14 10.61 -13.67
N GLY A 312 -19.34 9.37 -13.26
CA GLY A 312 -19.93 8.32 -14.10
C GLY A 312 -19.86 6.96 -13.44
N ASN A 313 -20.38 5.95 -14.13
CA ASN A 313 -20.31 4.58 -13.68
C ASN A 313 -18.86 4.16 -13.42
N THR A 314 -18.64 3.53 -12.27
CA THR A 314 -17.31 3.21 -11.76
C THR A 314 -17.31 1.78 -11.25
N THR A 315 -16.19 1.09 -11.45
CA THR A 315 -16.02 -0.28 -10.96
C THR A 315 -14.78 -0.35 -10.09
N ALA A 316 -14.89 -1.01 -8.94
CA ALA A 316 -13.74 -1.47 -8.17
C ALA A 316 -13.71 -3.00 -8.18
N THR A 317 -12.52 -3.60 -8.30
CA THR A 317 -12.36 -5.06 -8.44
C THR A 317 -11.66 -5.73 -7.26
N SER A 318 -10.97 -4.98 -6.39
CA SER A 318 -10.23 -5.53 -5.25
C SER A 318 -10.64 -4.92 -3.93
N THR A 319 -10.45 -3.61 -3.75
CA THR A 319 -10.78 -2.94 -2.49
C THR A 319 -11.43 -1.58 -2.72
N VAL A 320 -12.39 -1.25 -1.85
CA VAL A 320 -12.94 0.09 -1.71
C VAL A 320 -12.88 0.48 -0.24
N THR A 321 -12.21 1.59 0.05
CA THR A 321 -12.14 2.14 1.40
C THR A 321 -12.69 3.55 1.41
N VAL A 322 -13.61 3.83 2.33
CA VAL A 322 -14.07 5.18 2.64
C VAL A 322 -13.66 5.49 4.07
N ALA A 323 -12.62 6.31 4.23
CA ALA A 323 -12.03 6.61 5.52
C ALA A 323 -12.94 7.49 6.39
N SER A 324 -12.71 7.46 7.70
CA SER A 324 -13.41 8.33 8.64
C SER A 324 -13.27 9.81 8.28
N GLY A 325 -14.36 10.55 8.44
CA GLY A 325 -14.47 11.97 8.06
C GLY A 325 -14.51 12.23 6.56
N SER A 326 -14.54 11.21 5.72
CA SER A 326 -14.57 11.35 4.25
C SER A 326 -15.95 11.01 3.70
N THR A 327 -16.31 11.60 2.56
CA THR A 327 -17.59 11.32 1.90
C THR A 327 -17.40 10.83 0.47
N LEU A 328 -17.92 9.65 0.14
CA LEU A 328 -18.09 9.18 -1.23
C LEU A 328 -19.51 9.52 -1.72
N ALA A 329 -19.63 10.26 -2.81
CA ALA A 329 -20.90 10.57 -3.43
C ALA A 329 -21.02 9.88 -4.79
N ILE A 330 -21.86 8.84 -4.87
CA ILE A 330 -22.07 8.10 -6.12
C ILE A 330 -23.07 8.79 -7.05
N SER A 331 -23.80 9.80 -6.55
CA SER A 331 -24.80 10.55 -7.33
C SER A 331 -25.84 9.61 -7.95
N THR A 332 -26.15 9.73 -9.25
CA THR A 332 -27.10 8.86 -9.96
C THR A 332 -26.41 7.70 -10.68
N TYR A 333 -25.16 7.39 -10.33
CA TYR A 333 -24.33 6.41 -11.05
C TYR A 333 -24.32 5.06 -10.38
N THR A 334 -24.00 4.04 -11.18
CA THR A 334 -23.72 2.69 -10.68
C THR A 334 -22.27 2.59 -10.23
N PHE A 335 -22.06 2.23 -8.96
CA PHE A 335 -20.77 1.77 -8.45
C PHE A 335 -20.81 0.24 -8.36
N THR A 336 -20.07 -0.45 -9.22
CA THR A 336 -19.93 -1.91 -9.14
C THR A 336 -18.73 -2.29 -8.29
N ALA A 337 -18.96 -3.00 -7.19
CA ALA A 337 -17.92 -3.48 -6.28
C ALA A 337 -18.00 -4.99 -6.03
N THR A 338 -18.74 -5.74 -6.85
CA THR A 338 -18.89 -7.20 -6.73
C THR A 338 -17.52 -7.90 -6.66
N GLY A 339 -17.30 -8.69 -5.60
CA GLY A 339 -16.04 -9.38 -5.35
C GLY A 339 -14.94 -8.53 -4.70
N SER A 340 -15.16 -7.22 -4.54
CA SER A 340 -14.26 -6.33 -3.79
C SER A 340 -14.53 -6.41 -2.29
N THR A 341 -13.48 -6.19 -1.50
CA THR A 341 -13.63 -5.88 -0.08
C THR A 341 -14.04 -4.42 0.08
N TRP A 342 -15.22 -4.17 0.62
CA TRP A 342 -15.74 -2.82 0.89
C TRP A 342 -15.64 -2.49 2.38
N THR A 343 -14.97 -1.39 2.71
CA THR A 343 -14.83 -0.89 4.09
C THR A 343 -15.26 0.57 4.14
N ASN A 344 -16.42 0.84 4.75
CA ASN A 344 -16.89 2.20 4.99
C ASN A 344 -16.76 2.57 6.47
N SER A 345 -15.89 3.53 6.76
CA SER A 345 -15.76 4.19 8.07
C SER A 345 -16.13 5.68 8.01
N GLY A 346 -16.63 6.16 6.86
CA GLY A 346 -17.05 7.54 6.62
C GLY A 346 -18.52 7.62 6.22
N THR A 347 -18.80 8.43 5.18
CA THR A 347 -20.15 8.64 4.66
C THR A 347 -20.21 8.25 3.19
N VAL A 348 -21.23 7.49 2.82
CA VAL A 348 -21.58 7.18 1.43
C VAL A 348 -22.93 7.83 1.15
N THR A 349 -23.02 8.56 0.04
CA THR A 349 -24.25 9.22 -0.38
C THR A 349 -24.64 8.76 -1.77
N GLU A 350 -25.92 8.42 -1.90
CA GLU A 350 -26.52 7.90 -3.11
C GLU A 350 -27.64 8.85 -3.52
N GLY A 351 -27.61 9.32 -4.76
CA GLY A 351 -28.67 10.14 -5.34
C GLY A 351 -29.76 9.26 -5.94
N THR A 352 -30.92 9.83 -6.28
CA THR A 352 -32.01 9.08 -6.93
C THR A 352 -31.53 8.38 -8.20
N GLY A 353 -31.61 7.05 -8.23
CA GLY A 353 -31.16 6.22 -9.35
C GLY A 353 -29.67 5.82 -9.29
N GLY A 354 -28.93 6.28 -8.28
CA GLY A 354 -27.63 5.73 -7.92
C GLY A 354 -27.78 4.36 -7.26
N LYS A 355 -26.76 3.51 -7.43
CA LYS A 355 -26.77 2.13 -6.92
C LYS A 355 -25.36 1.65 -6.67
N ILE A 356 -25.14 0.94 -5.56
CA ILE A 356 -23.90 0.21 -5.30
C ILE A 356 -24.18 -1.28 -5.50
N THR A 357 -23.60 -1.88 -6.52
CA THR A 357 -23.72 -3.32 -6.75
C THR A 357 -22.65 -4.05 -5.96
N LEU A 358 -23.03 -4.65 -4.84
CA LEU A 358 -22.16 -5.42 -3.98
C LEU A 358 -22.92 -6.61 -3.42
N ALA A 359 -22.44 -7.82 -3.67
CA ALA A 359 -23.15 -9.03 -3.26
C ALA A 359 -23.49 -9.05 -1.76
N SER A 360 -24.78 -9.09 -1.45
CA SER A 360 -25.31 -9.29 -0.10
C SER A 360 -25.35 -10.78 0.28
N ALA A 361 -25.12 -11.07 1.57
CA ALA A 361 -25.30 -12.41 2.14
C ALA A 361 -26.42 -12.40 3.18
N THR A 362 -27.42 -13.29 3.00
CA THR A 362 -28.62 -13.32 3.86
C THR A 362 -28.86 -14.70 4.47
N THR A 363 -29.24 -14.72 5.76
CA THR A 363 -29.47 -15.97 6.52
C THR A 363 -30.63 -15.83 7.52
N LEU A 364 -31.38 -16.92 7.72
CA LEU A 364 -32.25 -17.10 8.89
C LEU A 364 -31.40 -17.53 10.09
N ALA A 365 -31.69 -17.00 11.28
CA ALA A 365 -30.95 -17.25 12.50
C ALA A 365 -31.86 -17.27 13.74
N ASP A 366 -31.34 -17.74 14.88
CA ASP A 366 -31.97 -17.57 16.19
C ASP A 366 -31.56 -16.25 16.87
N SER A 367 -32.07 -16.02 18.09
CA SER A 367 -31.74 -14.85 18.91
C SER A 367 -30.27 -14.75 19.33
N ALA A 368 -29.51 -15.85 19.25
CA ALA A 368 -28.06 -15.86 19.45
C ALA A 368 -27.29 -15.54 18.15
N GLY A 369 -27.99 -15.35 17.03
CA GLY A 369 -27.39 -15.11 15.70
C GLY A 369 -26.89 -16.38 15.01
N THR A 370 -27.23 -17.56 15.53
CA THR A 370 -26.85 -18.85 14.95
C THR A 370 -27.75 -19.15 13.76
N SER A 371 -27.17 -19.43 12.60
CA SER A 371 -27.95 -19.76 11.40
C SER A 371 -28.84 -20.99 11.63
N LYS A 372 -30.13 -20.86 11.33
CA LYS A 372 -31.14 -21.92 11.48
C LYS A 372 -31.95 -22.09 10.20
N SER A 373 -32.25 -23.34 9.87
CA SER A 373 -33.22 -23.71 8.81
C SER A 373 -34.54 -24.22 9.37
N SER A 374 -34.61 -24.53 10.67
CA SER A 374 -35.82 -24.96 11.37
C SER A 374 -35.92 -24.33 12.76
N PHE A 375 -37.13 -24.02 13.19
CA PHE A 375 -37.45 -23.38 14.47
C PHE A 375 -38.51 -24.17 15.24
N ASP A 376 -38.55 -24.04 16.56
CA ASP A 376 -39.61 -24.64 17.39
C ASP A 376 -40.67 -23.60 17.77
N GLY A 377 -41.81 -23.64 17.07
CA GLY A 377 -42.93 -22.72 17.30
C GLY A 377 -43.57 -22.89 18.69
N ASP A 378 -43.67 -24.11 19.22
CA ASP A 378 -44.27 -24.38 20.53
C ASP A 378 -43.40 -23.88 21.69
N ALA A 379 -42.09 -23.92 21.51
CA ALA A 379 -41.14 -23.31 22.42
C ALA A 379 -41.10 -21.77 22.32
N ARG A 380 -41.87 -21.18 21.39
CA ARG A 380 -41.83 -19.74 21.04
C ARG A 380 -40.44 -19.28 20.64
N ASP A 381 -39.75 -20.09 19.82
CA ASP A 381 -38.47 -19.70 19.25
C ASP A 381 -38.58 -18.33 18.53
N SER A 382 -37.47 -17.60 18.51
CA SER A 382 -37.38 -16.36 17.74
C SER A 382 -36.77 -16.64 16.36
N VAL A 383 -37.40 -16.10 15.32
CA VAL A 383 -36.89 -16.09 13.96
C VAL A 383 -36.21 -14.75 13.72
N TYR A 384 -34.89 -14.78 13.54
CA TYR A 384 -34.11 -13.63 13.12
C TYR A 384 -33.76 -13.73 11.64
N PHE A 385 -33.76 -12.58 10.97
CA PHE A 385 -33.18 -12.44 9.64
C PHE A 385 -31.93 -11.59 9.74
N LYS A 386 -30.86 -12.05 9.10
CA LYS A 386 -29.56 -11.35 9.04
C LYS A 386 -29.23 -11.03 7.60
N VAL A 387 -28.89 -9.77 7.34
CA VAL A 387 -28.35 -9.27 6.08
C VAL A 387 -26.92 -8.81 6.34
N THR A 388 -25.96 -9.36 5.60
CA THR A 388 -24.58 -8.90 5.59
C THR A 388 -24.34 -8.22 4.26
N ASP A 389 -24.33 -6.89 4.29
CA ASP A 389 -24.14 -6.03 3.14
C ASP A 389 -23.46 -4.75 3.61
N THR A 390 -22.18 -4.63 3.24
CA THR A 390 -21.35 -3.49 3.67
C THR A 390 -21.59 -2.23 2.85
N SER A 391 -22.32 -2.33 1.72
CA SER A 391 -22.70 -1.16 0.94
C SER A 391 -23.87 -0.39 1.56
N LEU A 392 -24.74 -1.08 2.31
CA LEU A 392 -25.87 -0.49 3.05
C LEU A 392 -25.46 0.27 4.31
N ASN A 393 -24.22 0.09 4.77
CA ASN A 393 -23.61 0.97 5.76
C ASN A 393 -23.24 2.28 5.05
N LEU A 394 -24.18 3.23 5.00
CA LEU A 394 -23.98 4.55 4.40
C LEU A 394 -23.37 5.52 5.41
N LEU A 395 -23.70 5.40 6.70
CA LEU A 395 -23.29 6.30 7.76
C LEU A 395 -22.55 5.57 8.87
N ALA A 396 -21.22 5.48 8.75
CA ALA A 396 -20.38 4.77 9.71
C ALA A 396 -20.36 5.37 11.14
N ALA A 397 -21.02 6.51 11.38
CA ALA A 397 -21.14 7.12 12.70
C ALA A 397 -22.40 6.67 13.46
N THR A 398 -23.37 6.06 12.78
CA THR A 398 -24.68 5.71 13.34
C THR A 398 -25.09 4.31 12.89
N ALA A 399 -25.63 3.50 13.80
CA ALA A 399 -26.23 2.23 13.39
C ALA A 399 -27.47 2.50 12.52
N GLU A 400 -27.52 1.88 11.35
CA GLU A 400 -28.59 2.07 10.37
C GLU A 400 -29.64 0.97 10.45
N THR A 401 -30.79 1.21 9.82
CA THR A 401 -31.93 0.29 9.83
C THR A 401 -32.47 -0.01 8.45
N LEU A 402 -32.84 -1.27 8.24
CA LEU A 402 -33.52 -1.78 7.06
C LEU A 402 -34.85 -2.42 7.48
N THR A 403 -35.71 -2.73 6.51
CA THR A 403 -36.96 -3.45 6.76
C THR A 403 -37.03 -4.70 5.89
N CYS A 404 -37.45 -5.82 6.46
CA CYS A 404 -37.81 -7.02 5.71
C CYS A 404 -39.22 -7.49 6.09
N THR A 405 -39.75 -8.43 5.31
CA THR A 405 -41.03 -9.08 5.57
C THR A 405 -40.81 -10.57 5.77
N ILE A 406 -41.30 -11.10 6.90
CA ILE A 406 -41.25 -12.53 7.22
C ILE A 406 -42.67 -13.07 7.18
N ARG A 407 -42.87 -14.16 6.43
CA ARG A 407 -44.17 -14.80 6.26
C ARG A 407 -44.13 -16.24 6.76
N ALA A 408 -45.08 -16.61 7.59
CA ALA A 408 -45.30 -17.97 8.09
C ALA A 408 -46.55 -18.59 7.46
N VAL A 409 -46.48 -19.88 7.11
CA VAL A 409 -47.62 -20.63 6.58
C VAL A 409 -47.77 -21.96 7.33
N SER A 410 -48.86 -22.10 8.09
CA SER A 410 -49.23 -23.32 8.81
C SER A 410 -50.75 -23.37 9.04
N GLY A 411 -51.50 -23.67 7.98
CA GLY A 411 -52.98 -23.62 8.00
C GLY A 411 -53.56 -22.19 7.90
N ILE A 412 -52.89 -21.22 8.52
CA ILE A 412 -53.04 -19.78 8.28
C ILE A 412 -51.81 -19.23 7.56
N SER A 413 -51.95 -18.05 6.94
CA SER A 413 -50.87 -17.29 6.36
C SER A 413 -50.74 -15.99 7.15
N ASP A 414 -49.61 -15.81 7.80
CA ASP A 414 -49.34 -14.65 8.64
C ASP A 414 -48.05 -13.95 8.17
N THR A 415 -47.99 -12.62 8.28
CA THR A 415 -46.93 -11.80 7.68
C THR A 415 -46.57 -10.61 8.55
N GLU A 416 -45.29 -10.55 8.92
CA GLU A 416 -44.75 -9.53 9.80
C GLU A 416 -43.67 -8.68 9.14
N THR A 417 -43.71 -7.38 9.40
CA THR A 417 -42.66 -6.45 8.96
C THR A 417 -41.65 -6.26 10.08
N VAL A 418 -40.40 -6.65 9.82
CA VAL A 418 -39.32 -6.63 10.81
C VAL A 418 -38.33 -5.53 10.47
N THR A 419 -37.99 -4.72 11.47
CA THR A 419 -36.89 -3.76 11.36
C THR A 419 -35.58 -4.46 11.69
N LEU A 420 -34.64 -4.43 10.75
CA LEU A 420 -33.27 -4.93 10.93
C LEU A 420 -32.40 -3.76 11.32
N THR A 421 -31.66 -3.87 12.42
CA THR A 421 -30.71 -2.84 12.86
C THR A 421 -29.30 -3.34 12.68
N GLU A 422 -28.35 -2.47 12.32
CA GLU A 422 -26.95 -2.85 12.36
C GLU A 422 -26.56 -3.40 13.73
N THR A 423 -25.85 -4.54 13.76
CA THR A 423 -25.42 -5.20 15.01
C THR A 423 -24.33 -4.44 15.76
N GLY A 424 -23.83 -3.36 15.16
CA GLY A 424 -22.87 -2.40 15.68
C GLY A 424 -22.69 -1.28 14.65
N VAL A 425 -22.14 -0.14 15.07
CA VAL A 425 -21.91 0.96 14.13
C VAL A 425 -20.93 0.52 13.04
N ALA A 426 -21.27 0.79 11.78
CA ALA A 426 -20.41 0.55 10.62
C ALA A 426 -20.10 -0.93 10.33
N THR A 427 -20.92 -1.87 10.81
CA THR A 427 -20.67 -3.30 10.60
C THR A 427 -21.12 -3.77 9.22
N GLY A 428 -22.11 -3.10 8.59
CA GLY A 428 -22.77 -3.65 7.41
C GLY A 428 -23.48 -4.98 7.69
N ILE A 429 -23.74 -5.29 8.96
CA ILE A 429 -24.43 -6.50 9.39
C ILE A 429 -25.72 -6.07 10.07
N PHE A 430 -26.85 -6.29 9.42
CA PHE A 430 -28.17 -5.92 9.90
C PHE A 430 -28.90 -7.15 10.42
N SER A 431 -29.53 -7.04 11.59
CA SER A 431 -30.31 -8.14 12.16
C SER A 431 -31.55 -7.63 12.90
N GLY A 432 -32.62 -8.41 12.82
CA GLY A 432 -33.88 -8.19 13.52
C GLY A 432 -34.68 -9.48 13.51
N GLY A 433 -35.62 -9.63 14.44
CA GLY A 433 -36.37 -10.87 14.57
C GLY A 433 -37.77 -10.68 15.14
N VAL A 434 -38.52 -11.78 15.09
CA VAL A 434 -39.91 -11.90 15.52
C VAL A 434 -40.12 -13.26 16.18
N THR A 435 -41.02 -13.35 17.16
CA THR A 435 -41.32 -14.59 17.90
C THR A 435 -42.56 -15.28 17.35
N PHE A 436 -42.66 -16.60 17.52
CA PHE A 436 -43.91 -17.31 17.22
C PHE A 436 -45.01 -17.08 18.26
N GLY A 437 -46.26 -17.09 17.79
CA GLY A 437 -47.47 -17.10 18.60
C GLY A 437 -48.44 -18.19 18.13
N MET A 438 -49.02 -18.95 19.05
CA MET A 438 -50.12 -19.85 18.68
C MET A 438 -51.41 -19.04 18.62
N SER A 439 -52.04 -18.96 17.45
CA SER A 439 -53.27 -18.19 17.28
C SER A 439 -54.18 -18.75 16.19
N GLY A 440 -55.49 -18.62 16.42
CA GLY A 440 -56.53 -18.92 15.43
C GLY A 440 -56.70 -17.84 14.35
N THR A 441 -56.16 -16.65 14.61
CA THR A 441 -56.33 -15.41 13.83
C THR A 441 -55.00 -14.65 13.77
N ASP A 442 -54.83 -13.81 12.76
CA ASP A 442 -53.68 -12.90 12.64
C ASP A 442 -53.64 -11.88 13.81
N VAL A 443 -52.54 -11.89 14.55
CA VAL A 443 -52.17 -11.05 15.70
C VAL A 443 -50.84 -10.39 15.37
N ALA A 444 -50.87 -9.06 15.24
CA ALA A 444 -49.69 -8.28 14.92
C ALA A 444 -48.51 -8.50 15.88
N SER A 445 -47.29 -8.41 15.35
CA SER A 445 -45.99 -8.48 16.03
C SER A 445 -45.57 -9.88 16.50
N GLN A 446 -46.22 -10.93 16.02
CA GLN A 446 -45.81 -12.32 16.25
C GLN A 446 -46.11 -13.16 15.01
N LEU A 447 -45.30 -14.18 14.74
CA LEU A 447 -45.58 -15.13 13.66
C LEU A 447 -46.60 -16.16 14.14
N ASP A 448 -47.84 -16.03 13.67
CA ASP A 448 -48.94 -16.89 14.07
C ASP A 448 -48.93 -18.25 13.37
N TYR A 449 -49.23 -19.31 14.12
CA TYR A 449 -49.28 -20.67 13.59
C TYR A 449 -50.41 -21.55 14.15
N GLN A 450 -50.80 -22.57 13.36
CA GLN A 450 -51.78 -23.61 13.72
C GLN A 450 -51.23 -25.05 13.54
N GLY A 451 -49.92 -25.20 13.57
CA GLY A 451 -49.20 -26.48 13.43
C GLY A 451 -47.75 -26.26 12.98
N GLY A 452 -47.10 -27.30 12.46
CA GLY A 452 -45.84 -27.12 11.72
C GLY A 452 -46.04 -26.44 10.38
N GLY A 453 -45.03 -25.73 9.87
CA GLY A 453 -45.18 -24.90 8.68
C GLY A 453 -43.88 -24.45 8.02
N THR A 454 -44.02 -23.54 7.05
CA THR A 454 -42.90 -22.95 6.30
C THR A 454 -42.78 -21.45 6.56
N LEU A 455 -41.54 -20.97 6.51
CA LEU A 455 -41.17 -19.56 6.55
C LEU A 455 -40.69 -19.11 5.18
N THR A 456 -41.01 -17.87 4.82
CA THR A 456 -40.41 -17.19 3.67
C THR A 456 -40.06 -15.76 4.06
N VAL A 457 -38.84 -15.32 3.74
CA VAL A 457 -38.41 -13.94 3.92
C VAL A 457 -38.32 -13.22 2.58
N THR A 458 -38.77 -11.97 2.57
CA THR A 458 -38.59 -11.04 1.45
C THR A 458 -37.86 -9.80 1.95
N TRP A 459 -36.76 -9.46 1.28
CA TRP A 459 -35.97 -8.26 1.51
C TRP A 459 -35.44 -7.78 0.16
N VAL A 460 -35.46 -6.47 -0.06
CA VAL A 460 -35.00 -5.80 -1.28
C VAL A 460 -34.26 -4.54 -0.84
N ASP A 461 -33.04 -4.35 -1.34
CA ASP A 461 -32.39 -3.05 -1.20
C ASP A 461 -33.17 -1.99 -2.01
N LYS A 462 -33.45 -0.86 -1.36
CA LYS A 462 -34.20 0.26 -1.94
C LYS A 462 -33.48 0.88 -3.13
N GLN A 463 -32.15 0.79 -3.19
CA GLN A 463 -31.34 1.40 -4.25
C GLN A 463 -30.81 0.37 -5.25
N ASP A 464 -30.45 -0.83 -4.80
CA ASP A 464 -30.12 -1.96 -5.66
C ASP A 464 -31.19 -3.05 -5.67
N SER A 465 -32.08 -3.02 -6.68
CA SER A 465 -33.10 -4.06 -6.85
C SER A 465 -32.55 -5.45 -7.22
N ASP A 466 -31.26 -5.57 -7.55
CA ASP A 466 -30.62 -6.86 -7.81
C ASP A 466 -30.15 -7.53 -6.50
N ASP A 467 -29.88 -6.74 -5.46
CA ASP A 467 -29.62 -7.24 -4.11
C ASP A 467 -30.95 -7.53 -3.39
N THR A 468 -31.39 -8.77 -3.56
CA THR A 468 -32.61 -9.27 -2.93
C THR A 468 -32.32 -10.47 -2.05
N GLY A 469 -32.97 -10.49 -0.88
CA GLY A 469 -33.10 -11.65 0.00
C GLY A 469 -34.38 -12.43 -0.25
N THR A 470 -35.04 -12.17 -1.39
CA THR A 470 -36.35 -12.73 -1.73
C THR A 470 -36.27 -14.24 -1.88
N GLY A 471 -37.09 -14.96 -1.12
CA GLY A 471 -37.23 -16.41 -1.23
C GLY A 471 -36.29 -17.22 -0.34
N LYS A 472 -35.68 -16.61 0.69
CA LYS A 472 -35.07 -17.41 1.77
C LYS A 472 -36.17 -18.15 2.53
N THR A 473 -36.07 -19.47 2.60
CA THR A 473 -37.07 -20.34 3.22
C THR A 473 -36.53 -21.06 4.45
N GLY A 474 -37.43 -21.41 5.37
CA GLY A 474 -37.16 -22.24 6.54
C GLY A 474 -38.41 -23.02 6.94
N THR A 475 -38.31 -23.86 7.96
CA THR A 475 -39.44 -24.59 8.53
C THR A 475 -39.63 -24.27 10.00
N PHE A 476 -40.81 -24.58 10.54
CA PHE A 476 -41.02 -24.58 11.97
C PHE A 476 -41.92 -25.73 12.40
N THR A 477 -41.72 -26.22 13.62
CA THR A 477 -42.60 -27.19 14.27
C THR A 477 -43.65 -26.49 15.10
N GLY A 478 -44.81 -27.12 15.30
CA GLY A 478 -45.86 -26.57 16.14
C GLY A 478 -46.99 -27.56 16.31
N THR A 479 -47.60 -27.58 17.50
CA THR A 479 -48.75 -28.42 17.81
C THR A 479 -50.01 -27.66 17.42
N ALA A 480 -50.88 -28.29 16.62
CA ALA A 480 -52.16 -27.69 16.29
C ALA A 480 -52.99 -27.48 17.57
N PRO A 481 -53.74 -26.37 17.71
CA PRO A 481 -54.62 -26.15 18.86
C PRO A 481 -55.57 -27.34 19.02
N GLY A 482 -55.40 -28.10 20.11
CA GLY A 482 -55.98 -29.44 20.22
C GLY A 482 -57.51 -29.45 20.28
N GLY A 483 -58.12 -30.27 19.44
CA GLY A 483 -59.31 -31.03 19.85
C GLY A 483 -58.84 -32.12 20.81
N GLY A 484 -59.27 -32.06 22.08
CA GLY A 484 -58.89 -33.05 23.09
C GLY A 484 -59.41 -34.46 22.77
N GLY A 485 -58.54 -35.47 22.86
CA GLY A 485 -58.94 -36.88 22.79
C GLY A 485 -57.81 -37.90 22.59
N SER A 486 -57.33 -38.46 23.71
CA SER A 486 -56.77 -39.81 23.94
C SER A 486 -55.93 -40.56 22.87
N SER A 487 -54.71 -40.93 23.28
CA SER A 487 -53.98 -42.20 23.05
C SER A 487 -54.06 -42.91 21.68
N GLY A 488 -52.92 -42.99 20.97
CA GLY A 488 -52.67 -44.02 19.95
C GLY A 488 -51.63 -43.60 18.91
N SER A 489 -50.55 -44.37 18.78
CA SER A 489 -49.53 -44.28 17.72
C SER A 489 -50.12 -44.05 16.32
N VAL A 490 -49.44 -43.25 15.48
CA VAL A 490 -48.94 -43.60 14.14
C VAL A 490 -48.16 -42.40 13.59
N ALA A 491 -46.92 -42.64 13.17
CA ALA A 491 -46.18 -41.74 12.31
C ALA A 491 -46.77 -41.83 10.89
N THR A 492 -47.26 -40.72 10.34
CA THR A 492 -47.49 -40.58 8.89
C THR A 492 -46.80 -39.34 8.37
N THR A 493 -45.76 -39.60 7.60
CA THR A 493 -45.15 -38.71 6.60
C THR A 493 -46.24 -38.00 5.79
N ALA A 494 -46.25 -36.67 5.83
CA ALA A 494 -47.05 -35.86 4.90
C ALA A 494 -46.18 -35.47 3.70
N THR A 495 -46.48 -36.11 2.58
CA THR A 495 -45.93 -35.89 1.25
C THR A 495 -46.20 -34.48 0.74
N THR A 496 -45.20 -33.95 0.05
CA THR A 496 -45.14 -32.70 -0.72
C THR A 496 -46.32 -32.54 -1.68
N ALA A 497 -46.97 -31.37 -1.66
CA ALA A 497 -47.91 -30.94 -2.69
C ALA A 497 -47.33 -29.74 -3.44
N THR A 498 -47.01 -29.96 -4.71
CA THR A 498 -46.57 -28.95 -5.69
C THR A 498 -47.78 -28.39 -6.43
N THR A 499 -47.85 -27.07 -6.61
CA THR A 499 -48.61 -26.36 -7.67
C THR A 499 -48.08 -24.92 -7.71
N ALA A 500 -47.88 -24.20 -8.81
CA ALA A 500 -47.68 -24.45 -10.24
C ALA A 500 -46.99 -23.18 -10.79
N THR A 501 -46.12 -23.31 -11.79
CA THR A 501 -45.68 -22.17 -12.62
C THR A 501 -46.05 -22.44 -14.07
N THR A 502 -46.72 -21.46 -14.68
CA THR A 502 -47.02 -21.38 -16.11
C THR A 502 -45.84 -20.80 -16.87
N ALA A 503 -45.48 -21.41 -18.01
CA ALA A 503 -45.25 -20.79 -19.33
C ALA A 503 -44.18 -21.56 -20.17
N THR A 504 -44.69 -22.29 -21.16
CA THR A 504 -44.37 -22.19 -22.61
C THR A 504 -42.90 -22.18 -23.08
N THR A 505 -42.53 -23.30 -23.74
CA THR A 505 -41.83 -23.48 -25.03
C THR A 505 -40.47 -22.79 -25.27
N ASP A 506 -39.39 -23.58 -25.43
CA ASP A 506 -38.91 -23.95 -26.77
C ASP A 506 -37.88 -25.10 -26.77
N THR A 507 -37.60 -25.58 -27.98
CA THR A 507 -37.22 -26.93 -28.38
C THR A 507 -35.71 -27.06 -28.68
N THR A 508 -35.21 -28.31 -28.59
CA THR A 508 -34.14 -28.97 -29.39
C THR A 508 -32.79 -29.34 -28.73
N THR A 509 -32.68 -30.65 -28.46
CA THR A 509 -31.65 -31.60 -28.97
C THR A 509 -30.26 -31.66 -28.33
N ALA A 510 -30.14 -32.61 -27.40
CA ALA A 510 -29.14 -33.69 -27.26
C ALA A 510 -27.72 -33.53 -27.83
N THR A 511 -26.71 -33.75 -26.98
CA THR A 511 -25.65 -34.74 -27.23
C THR A 511 -24.94 -35.21 -25.96
N THR A 512 -25.05 -36.51 -25.73
CA THR A 512 -24.13 -37.54 -25.18
C THR A 512 -23.00 -37.19 -24.20
N ASP A 513 -23.17 -37.75 -23.01
CA ASP A 513 -22.24 -38.40 -22.08
C ASP A 513 -20.78 -38.69 -22.53
N THR A 514 -19.82 -38.41 -21.64
CA THR A 514 -18.58 -39.19 -21.50
C THR A 514 -18.04 -39.06 -20.07
N THR A 515 -18.36 -40.06 -19.25
CA THR A 515 -17.61 -40.50 -18.06
C THR A 515 -16.12 -40.65 -18.36
N THR A 516 -15.25 -40.02 -17.56
CA THR A 516 -13.83 -40.40 -17.44
C THR A 516 -13.47 -40.58 -15.97
N THR A 517 -13.30 -41.86 -15.60
CA THR A 517 -12.66 -42.34 -14.37
C THR A 517 -11.19 -41.93 -14.36
N THR A 518 -10.72 -41.28 -13.30
CA THR A 518 -9.28 -41.25 -12.99
C THR A 518 -9.03 -41.54 -11.52
N THR A 519 -8.00 -42.36 -11.36
CA THR A 519 -7.55 -43.15 -10.22
C THR A 519 -7.04 -42.31 -9.06
N ASP A 520 -7.50 -42.65 -7.86
CA ASP A 520 -7.01 -42.17 -6.57
C ASP A 520 -5.58 -42.69 -6.33
N THR A 521 -4.63 -41.78 -6.14
CA THR A 521 -3.28 -42.09 -5.65
C THR A 521 -3.03 -41.27 -4.39
N THR A 522 -3.17 -41.94 -3.26
CA THR A 522 -2.85 -41.43 -1.93
C THR A 522 -1.34 -41.22 -1.81
N THR A 523 -0.91 -39.96 -1.80
CA THR A 523 0.45 -39.56 -1.40
C THR A 523 0.39 -38.97 0.00
N THR A 524 1.00 -39.68 0.94
CA THR A 524 1.21 -39.26 2.32
C THR A 524 2.16 -38.05 2.35
N THR A 525 1.64 -36.89 2.77
CA THR A 525 2.46 -35.70 3.02
C THR A 525 3.28 -35.94 4.29
N ALA A 526 4.60 -36.00 4.15
CA ALA A 526 5.53 -35.95 5.27
C ALA A 526 5.44 -34.56 5.94
N THR A 527 5.35 -34.53 7.27
CA THR A 527 5.48 -33.34 8.11
C THR A 527 6.78 -32.59 7.75
N PRO A 528 6.74 -31.30 7.39
CA PRO A 528 7.95 -30.50 7.23
C PRO A 528 8.69 -30.41 8.57
N ALA A 529 9.96 -30.77 8.59
CA ALA A 529 10.84 -30.48 9.71
C ALA A 529 10.84 -28.97 9.97
N VAL A 530 10.53 -28.56 11.20
CA VAL A 530 10.72 -27.18 11.66
C VAL A 530 12.21 -26.89 11.60
N THR A 531 12.65 -26.12 10.61
CA THR A 531 13.98 -25.53 10.57
C THR A 531 14.06 -24.48 11.66
N THR A 532 14.76 -24.80 12.76
CA THR A 532 15.11 -23.81 13.78
C THR A 532 15.95 -22.70 13.13
N GLY A 533 15.44 -21.47 13.14
CA GLY A 533 16.15 -20.30 12.63
C GLY A 533 17.45 -20.00 13.40
N PRO A 534 18.31 -19.10 12.88
CA PRO A 534 19.58 -18.76 13.51
C PRO A 534 19.37 -18.15 14.90
N THR A 535 20.20 -18.55 15.87
CA THR A 535 20.20 -18.04 17.25
C THR A 535 21.35 -17.06 17.46
N LEU A 536 21.30 -16.26 18.53
CA LEU A 536 22.41 -15.39 18.91
C LEU A 536 23.72 -16.19 19.13
N ASP A 537 23.60 -17.41 19.68
CA ASP A 537 24.73 -18.33 19.89
C ASP A 537 25.32 -18.86 18.58
N SER A 538 24.49 -19.11 17.55
CA SER A 538 24.98 -19.53 16.23
C SER A 538 25.72 -18.40 15.51
N ILE A 539 25.26 -17.16 15.68
CA ILE A 539 25.94 -15.98 15.12
C ILE A 539 27.28 -15.74 15.83
N GLN A 540 27.30 -15.83 17.16
CA GLN A 540 28.53 -15.69 17.93
C GLN A 540 29.57 -16.75 17.53
N THR A 541 29.13 -17.98 17.27
CA THR A 541 29.98 -19.07 16.77
C THR A 541 30.54 -18.77 15.38
N LYS A 542 29.72 -18.23 14.46
CA LYS A 542 30.14 -17.85 13.11
C LYS A 542 31.10 -16.65 13.12
N ILE A 543 30.89 -15.67 13.99
CA ILE A 543 31.82 -14.54 14.19
C ILE A 543 33.18 -15.05 14.69
N ALA A 544 33.20 -15.96 15.66
CA ALA A 544 34.44 -16.55 16.15
C ALA A 544 35.21 -17.30 15.05
N ALA A 545 34.50 -18.05 14.19
CA ALA A 545 35.09 -18.74 13.04
C ALA A 545 35.64 -17.77 11.98
N ALA A 546 34.97 -16.63 11.75
CA ALA A 546 35.44 -15.59 10.84
C ALA A 546 36.71 -14.88 11.37
N VAL A 547 36.74 -14.56 12.66
CA VAL A 547 37.92 -13.97 13.31
C VAL A 547 39.12 -14.92 13.27
N ALA A 548 38.91 -16.22 13.50
CA ALA A 548 39.96 -17.23 13.37
C ALA A 548 40.51 -17.31 11.94
N SER A 549 39.63 -17.31 10.93
CA SER A 549 40.00 -17.34 9.51
C SER A 549 40.80 -16.10 9.09
N ILE A 550 40.43 -14.91 9.60
CA ILE A 550 41.14 -13.65 9.35
C ILE A 550 42.52 -13.64 10.03
N SER A 551 42.61 -14.17 11.25
CA SER A 551 43.87 -14.23 12.00
C SER A 551 44.91 -15.21 11.41
N ALA A 552 44.46 -16.16 10.58
CA ALA A 552 45.30 -17.13 9.91
C ALA A 552 45.78 -16.70 8.50
N LEU A 553 45.42 -15.48 8.05
CA LEU A 553 45.81 -14.98 6.73
C LEU A 553 47.32 -14.70 6.63
N PRO A 554 47.98 -15.07 5.52
CA PRO A 554 49.38 -14.74 5.30
C PRO A 554 49.55 -13.23 5.00
N ALA A 555 50.79 -12.72 5.12
CA ALA A 555 51.11 -11.30 4.90
C ALA A 555 50.76 -10.78 3.49
N ASN A 556 50.45 -11.66 2.54
CA ASN A 556 49.91 -11.33 1.22
C ASN A 556 48.83 -12.37 0.83
N PRO A 557 47.56 -12.18 1.24
CA PRO A 557 46.49 -13.16 1.02
C PRO A 557 46.13 -13.25 -0.47
N SER A 558 45.84 -14.47 -0.93
CA SER A 558 45.40 -14.69 -2.30
C SER A 558 43.95 -14.25 -2.50
N ALA A 559 43.52 -14.06 -3.75
CA ALA A 559 42.13 -13.76 -4.07
C ALA A 559 41.15 -14.84 -3.56
N ALA A 560 41.61 -16.09 -3.46
CA ALA A 560 40.82 -17.20 -2.90
C ALA A 560 40.62 -17.05 -1.38
N ASP A 561 41.65 -16.62 -0.66
CA ASP A 561 41.58 -16.38 0.79
C ASP A 561 40.61 -15.23 1.12
N LEU A 562 40.65 -14.16 0.32
CA LEU A 562 39.72 -13.03 0.45
C LEU A 562 38.28 -13.44 0.14
N THR A 563 38.08 -14.27 -0.88
CA THR A 563 36.74 -14.80 -1.25
C THR A 563 36.16 -15.68 -0.13
N ALA A 564 36.99 -16.50 0.51
CA ALA A 564 36.58 -17.35 1.62
C ALA A 564 36.14 -16.55 2.86
N VAL A 565 36.87 -15.48 3.20
CA VAL A 565 36.49 -14.57 4.29
C VAL A 565 35.20 -13.81 3.95
N GLN A 566 35.04 -13.37 2.70
CA GLN A 566 33.86 -12.67 2.25
C GLN A 566 32.60 -13.54 2.27
N ALA A 567 32.72 -14.84 1.98
CA ALA A 567 31.64 -15.81 2.12
C ALA A 567 31.20 -16.01 3.60
N GLN A 568 32.15 -16.03 4.54
CA GLN A 568 31.84 -16.14 5.98
C GLN A 568 31.12 -14.88 6.50
N ILE A 569 31.53 -13.69 6.05
CA ILE A 569 30.86 -12.41 6.40
C ILE A 569 29.44 -12.37 5.82
N ALA A 570 29.25 -12.82 4.57
CA ALA A 570 27.93 -12.88 3.95
C ALA A 570 26.97 -13.83 4.71
N ALA A 571 27.47 -14.97 5.22
CA ALA A 571 26.68 -15.90 6.01
C ALA A 571 26.27 -15.32 7.38
N ILE A 572 27.14 -14.52 8.01
CA ILE A 572 26.80 -13.79 9.25
C ILE A 572 25.73 -12.72 8.96
N LEU A 573 25.86 -11.99 7.86
CA LEU A 573 24.90 -10.96 7.46
C LEU A 573 23.51 -11.56 7.18
N ALA A 574 23.45 -12.72 6.53
CA ALA A 574 22.20 -13.44 6.28
C ALA A 574 21.51 -13.88 7.60
N ASP A 575 22.28 -14.37 8.57
CA ASP A 575 21.73 -14.74 9.89
C ASP A 575 21.25 -13.52 10.68
N ILE A 576 21.97 -12.39 10.62
CA ILE A 576 21.57 -11.13 11.25
C ILE A 576 20.28 -10.61 10.62
N GLN A 577 20.16 -10.65 9.29
CA GLN A 577 18.94 -10.27 8.59
C GLN A 577 17.77 -11.18 8.94
N ALA A 578 18.01 -12.49 9.11
CA ALA A 578 16.99 -13.43 9.55
C ALA A 578 16.54 -13.17 11.00
N LEU A 579 17.43 -12.75 11.91
CA LEU A 579 17.04 -12.31 13.26
C LEU A 579 16.28 -10.97 13.24
N GLN A 580 16.69 -10.02 12.41
CA GLN A 580 16.01 -8.72 12.25
C GLN A 580 14.63 -8.86 11.59
N GLY A 581 14.40 -9.92 10.80
CA GLY A 581 13.09 -10.27 10.25
C GLY A 581 12.09 -10.87 11.24
N THR A 582 12.47 -11.09 12.50
CA THR A 582 11.58 -11.71 13.52
C THR A 582 11.06 -10.75 14.59
N THR A 583 11.29 -9.44 14.46
CA THR A 583 10.67 -8.42 15.32
C THR A 583 9.96 -7.35 14.50
N GLN A 584 8.82 -7.73 13.94
CA GLN A 584 7.78 -6.77 13.60
C GLN A 584 6.48 -7.27 14.24
N GLY A 585 6.30 -6.95 15.54
CA GLY A 585 4.94 -6.82 16.06
C GLY A 585 4.28 -5.73 15.23
N ALA A 586 3.13 -6.04 14.63
CA ALA A 586 2.40 -5.11 13.81
C ALA A 586 2.16 -3.81 14.60
N ALA A 587 2.74 -2.69 14.15
CA ALA A 587 2.37 -1.37 14.65
C ALA A 587 0.90 -1.15 14.24
N LEU A 588 -0.01 -1.42 15.16
CA LEU A 588 -1.45 -1.24 14.96
C LEU A 588 -1.86 0.25 15.05
N GLY A 589 -0.90 1.15 15.30
CA GLY A 589 -1.15 2.58 15.43
C GLY A 589 -2.01 2.95 16.66
N LEU A 590 -1.99 2.13 17.70
CA LEU A 590 -2.81 2.28 18.89
C LEU A 590 -2.12 3.20 19.91
N ASN A 591 -2.88 4.01 20.66
CA ASN A 591 -2.29 4.90 21.67
C ASN A 591 -2.98 4.74 23.03
N PHE A 592 -2.30 4.03 23.94
CA PHE A 592 -2.80 3.75 25.28
C PHE A 592 -2.42 4.88 26.25
N THR A 593 -3.33 5.84 26.46
CA THR A 593 -3.13 6.98 27.38
C THR A 593 -3.83 6.78 28.74
N THR A 594 -4.97 6.10 28.76
CA THR A 594 -5.82 5.94 29.95
C THR A 594 -5.61 4.60 30.65
N PRO A 595 -5.67 4.55 32.00
CA PRO A 595 -5.64 3.27 32.72
C PRO A 595 -6.86 2.41 32.44
N LEU A 596 -6.64 1.09 32.36
CA LEU A 596 -7.71 0.11 32.14
C LEU A 596 -7.69 -0.96 33.24
N SER A 597 -8.86 -1.35 33.72
CA SER A 597 -9.06 -2.32 34.79
C SER A 597 -10.25 -3.23 34.50
N TYR A 598 -10.29 -4.36 35.17
CA TYR A 598 -11.42 -5.29 35.13
C TYR A 598 -12.77 -4.60 35.34
N GLY A 599 -13.77 -4.98 34.53
CA GLY A 599 -15.16 -4.52 34.64
C GLY A 599 -15.53 -3.28 33.83
N ILE A 600 -14.58 -2.62 33.15
CA ILE A 600 -14.87 -1.42 32.33
C ILE A 600 -15.21 -1.79 30.87
N THR A 601 -16.03 -0.97 30.23
CA THR A 601 -16.38 -1.09 28.80
C THR A 601 -16.12 0.24 28.10
N ASN A 602 -15.22 0.27 27.11
CA ASN A 602 -14.96 1.45 26.26
C ASN A 602 -14.07 1.08 25.05
N SER A 603 -13.85 2.05 24.14
CA SER A 603 -12.99 1.88 22.97
C SER A 603 -11.53 1.57 23.32
N SER A 604 -11.00 2.07 24.45
CA SER A 604 -9.62 1.76 24.86
C SER A 604 -9.44 0.29 25.28
N VAL A 605 -10.50 -0.37 25.76
CA VAL A 605 -10.49 -1.82 25.98
C VAL A 605 -10.54 -2.58 24.65
N THR A 606 -11.29 -2.09 23.66
CA THR A 606 -11.27 -2.63 22.29
C THR A 606 -9.86 -2.58 21.72
N ASP A 607 -9.15 -1.46 21.88
CA ASP A 607 -7.75 -1.31 21.46
C ASP A 607 -6.83 -2.29 22.20
N LEU A 608 -7.03 -2.46 23.50
CA LEU A 608 -6.24 -3.39 24.31
C LEU A 608 -6.43 -4.83 23.84
N GLN A 609 -7.66 -5.25 23.56
CA GLN A 609 -7.97 -6.58 23.06
C GLN A 609 -7.40 -6.77 21.64
N ASN A 610 -7.46 -5.75 20.79
CA ASN A 610 -6.84 -5.74 19.46
C ASN A 610 -5.31 -5.87 19.52
N ALA A 611 -4.66 -5.23 20.50
CA ALA A 611 -3.23 -5.40 20.74
C ALA A 611 -2.90 -6.81 21.23
N LEU A 612 -3.58 -7.27 22.28
CA LEU A 612 -3.29 -8.56 22.92
C LEU A 612 -3.57 -9.76 22.01
N LYS A 613 -4.58 -9.71 21.13
CA LYS A 613 -4.91 -10.82 20.22
C LYS A 613 -3.85 -11.08 19.15
N THR A 614 -2.96 -10.11 18.90
CA THR A 614 -1.82 -10.30 17.98
C THR A 614 -0.87 -11.39 18.46
N ASP A 615 -0.94 -11.71 19.75
CA ASP A 615 -0.13 -12.73 20.39
C ASP A 615 -1.04 -13.82 20.98
N SER A 616 -1.25 -14.87 20.21
CA SER A 616 -2.07 -16.01 20.60
C SER A 616 -1.55 -16.77 21.83
N SER A 617 -0.27 -16.59 22.20
CA SER A 617 0.28 -17.15 23.46
C SER A 617 -0.22 -16.40 24.70
N VAL A 618 -0.54 -15.12 24.53
CA VAL A 618 -1.03 -14.21 25.58
C VAL A 618 -2.55 -14.17 25.60
N TYR A 619 -3.20 -14.03 24.44
CA TYR A 619 -4.65 -13.93 24.33
C TYR A 619 -5.24 -14.92 23.30
N PRO A 620 -5.27 -16.23 23.64
CA PRO A 620 -5.71 -17.27 22.71
C PRO A 620 -7.20 -17.17 22.34
N GLU A 621 -8.03 -16.58 23.19
CA GLU A 621 -9.46 -16.38 22.91
C GLU A 621 -9.69 -15.35 21.80
N GLY A 622 -8.79 -14.37 21.63
CA GLY A 622 -8.82 -13.39 20.54
C GLY A 622 -10.09 -12.54 20.43
N LEU A 623 -10.98 -12.57 21.43
CA LEU A 623 -12.26 -11.87 21.40
C LEU A 623 -12.06 -10.37 21.61
N VAL A 624 -12.75 -9.57 20.80
CA VAL A 624 -12.73 -8.11 20.89
C VAL A 624 -14.16 -7.65 21.13
N THR A 625 -14.52 -7.48 22.40
CA THR A 625 -15.87 -7.13 22.84
C THR A 625 -15.99 -5.71 23.38
N GLY A 626 -14.85 -5.04 23.58
CA GLY A 626 -14.78 -3.74 24.25
C GLY A 626 -15.04 -3.79 25.76
N TYR A 627 -15.27 -4.98 26.33
CA TYR A 627 -15.47 -5.20 27.77
C TYR A 627 -14.28 -5.91 28.40
N PHE A 628 -13.73 -5.33 29.48
CA PHE A 628 -12.59 -5.89 30.21
C PHE A 628 -13.08 -6.98 31.17
N GLY A 629 -13.38 -8.16 30.61
CA GLY A 629 -13.83 -9.34 31.34
C GLY A 629 -12.69 -10.27 31.81
N PRO A 630 -13.03 -11.46 32.34
CA PRO A 630 -12.05 -12.41 32.89
C PRO A 630 -10.98 -12.87 31.89
N MET A 631 -11.35 -13.02 30.61
CA MET A 631 -10.42 -13.43 29.56
C MET A 631 -9.38 -12.34 29.27
N THR A 632 -9.81 -11.07 29.17
CA THR A 632 -8.92 -9.93 28.96
C THR A 632 -8.02 -9.70 30.18
N LEU A 633 -8.53 -9.91 31.39
CA LEU A 633 -7.71 -9.87 32.61
C LEU A 633 -6.58 -10.88 32.57
N ARG A 634 -6.88 -12.13 32.23
CA ARG A 634 -5.88 -13.19 32.09
C ARG A 634 -4.85 -12.87 31.00
N ALA A 635 -5.29 -12.28 29.90
CA ALA A 635 -4.40 -11.84 28.82
C ALA A 635 -3.47 -10.72 29.28
N VAL A 636 -3.96 -9.72 30.02
CA VAL A 636 -3.12 -8.65 30.59
C VAL A 636 -2.10 -9.20 31.57
N GLN A 637 -2.48 -10.16 32.42
CA GLN A 637 -1.57 -10.82 33.36
C GLN A 637 -0.44 -11.56 32.62
N LYS A 638 -0.78 -12.36 31.62
CA LYS A 638 0.20 -13.06 30.77
C LYS A 638 1.11 -12.10 30.01
N PHE A 639 0.56 -10.99 29.52
CA PHE A 639 1.32 -9.94 28.86
C PHE A 639 2.34 -9.32 29.84
N GLN A 640 1.90 -9.00 31.05
CA GLN A 640 2.77 -8.43 32.08
C GLN A 640 3.89 -9.39 32.49
N GLU A 641 3.59 -10.69 32.62
CA GLU A 641 4.60 -11.72 32.89
C GLU A 641 5.59 -11.86 31.73
N LYS A 642 5.07 -11.93 30.49
CA LYS A 642 5.89 -12.09 29.27
C LYS A 642 6.93 -10.99 29.11
N TYR A 643 6.58 -9.75 29.49
CA TYR A 643 7.46 -8.59 29.36
C TYR A 643 8.08 -8.13 30.70
N GLY A 644 7.97 -8.91 31.77
CA GLY A 644 8.59 -8.58 33.07
C GLY A 644 8.08 -7.29 33.73
N ILE A 645 6.80 -6.96 33.54
CA ILE A 645 6.18 -5.71 34.01
C ILE A 645 5.62 -5.84 35.43
N ALA A 646 4.92 -6.95 35.71
CA ALA A 646 4.34 -7.28 37.00
C ALA A 646 4.11 -8.79 37.11
N ALA A 647 4.22 -9.35 38.31
CA ALA A 647 3.92 -10.76 38.61
C ALA A 647 2.84 -10.91 39.68
N SER A 648 2.34 -12.13 39.86
CA SER A 648 1.34 -12.45 40.88
C SER A 648 1.80 -12.01 42.29
N GLY A 649 1.00 -11.18 42.95
CA GLY A 649 1.31 -10.59 44.26
C GLY A 649 1.91 -9.18 44.21
N GLU A 650 2.30 -8.69 43.03
CA GLU A 650 2.81 -7.32 42.86
C GLU A 650 1.70 -6.28 42.63
N PRO A 651 1.85 -5.04 43.12
CA PRO A 651 0.90 -3.97 42.85
C PRO A 651 0.75 -3.69 41.34
N GLY A 652 -0.47 -3.80 40.82
CA GLY A 652 -0.79 -3.55 39.41
C GLY A 652 -0.83 -4.79 38.52
N TYR A 653 -0.68 -5.99 39.07
CA TYR A 653 -0.90 -7.24 38.34
C TYR A 653 -2.35 -7.36 37.87
N GLY A 654 -2.56 -7.51 36.56
CA GLY A 654 -3.87 -7.47 35.91
C GLY A 654 -4.45 -6.07 35.66
N TYR A 655 -3.71 -5.00 35.98
CA TYR A 655 -4.09 -3.61 35.75
C TYR A 655 -3.23 -2.94 34.68
N VAL A 656 -3.85 -2.25 33.71
CA VAL A 656 -3.14 -1.58 32.61
C VAL A 656 -2.69 -0.18 33.06
N GLY A 657 -1.72 -0.16 33.96
CA GLY A 657 -1.08 1.04 34.49
C GLY A 657 -0.01 1.63 33.54
N PRO A 658 0.68 2.72 33.94
CA PRO A 658 1.65 3.42 33.09
C PRO A 658 2.71 2.51 32.47
N LYS A 659 3.31 1.59 33.25
CA LYS A 659 4.33 0.65 32.75
C LYS A 659 3.78 -0.29 31.67
N THR A 660 2.59 -0.85 31.88
CA THR A 660 1.93 -1.72 30.89
C THR A 660 1.58 -0.95 29.63
N ARG A 661 1.08 0.29 29.74
CA ARG A 661 0.80 1.16 28.59
C ARG A 661 2.04 1.56 27.82
N THR A 662 3.13 1.89 28.49
CA THR A 662 4.41 2.17 27.83
C THR A 662 4.84 0.98 26.97
N LYS A 663 4.75 -0.25 27.50
CA LYS A 663 5.12 -1.43 26.71
C LYS A 663 4.15 -1.71 25.57
N LEU A 664 2.85 -1.53 25.78
CA LEU A 664 1.86 -1.66 24.72
C LEU A 664 2.08 -0.62 23.60
N ASN A 665 2.40 0.63 23.94
CA ASN A 665 2.73 1.67 22.97
C ASN A 665 4.09 1.41 22.28
N GLU A 666 5.06 0.79 22.95
CA GLU A 666 6.32 0.38 22.33
C GLU A 666 6.10 -0.71 21.27
N LEU A 667 5.16 -1.64 21.51
CA LEU A 667 4.92 -2.80 20.65
C LEU A 667 3.86 -2.56 19.57
N TYR A 668 2.85 -1.76 19.87
CA TYR A 668 1.64 -1.58 19.06
C TYR A 668 1.32 -0.10 18.80
N GLY A 669 2.21 0.80 19.24
CA GLY A 669 2.08 2.25 19.10
C GLY A 669 2.12 2.74 17.66
N GLN A 670 1.87 4.05 17.51
CA GLN A 670 2.20 4.81 16.30
C GLN A 670 3.67 5.17 16.27
#